data_AF-A0A8H5QKA5-F1
#
_entry.id   AF-A0A8H5QKA5-F1
#
_cell.length_a   1.000
_cell.length_b   1.000
_cell.length_c   1.000
_cell.angle_alpha   90.00
_cell.angle_beta   90.00
_cell.angle_gamma   90.00
#
_symmetry.space_group_name_H-M   'P 1'
#
loop_
_entity.id
_entity.type
_entity.pdbx_description
1 polymer ?
#
loop_
_entity_poly.entity_id
_entity_poly.type
_entity_poly.pdbx_seq_one_letter_code
_entity_poly.pdbx_strand_id
1 'polypeptide(L)'
;MNSRASLYFSTRRSHLWARPRRRSFSTTTISAQCKQLSISADRLWNDIHHTSQWSSPSPGGLTRLCADDNDKKVRDWFRDQAQSIGATYKVNTIGAQFAILQGTDNSIPPIAMGSHLDSVLTGGKFDGVLGVLAGLEVLRSLKEQGITTHAPIAVVNWTNEEGSRFVPSLGASTVWAEEATVEEVHASRTLDGSPVTMGEELERIGYIGKEPSTFSEFPLSAHFELHNEQGVELENSGKSIGWTSVWQAVYGFEVHLHGQDGHAATYTMNRRQDALVGAAKVIAGIERLAHEFEGFATPTAIHSGPIGFCNIQSTTKTCYLMGNINDARLTAMRKGMEQLVKQTATEHGLTFEIHKVIDLPTGHFTPAAVDCAKRGCGDKGKEITCMSGHDSLMTVLRVPTAMIFVRSRDGISHCAKEWSDKEDCADGALALGQAVLHYDELLSSPSAAQSLIPEADASSQSSRSSYPDPESPDPESEYPADTGIVSASNDKTQAVVRHDPNVSWDTSLHPLFGDIYSLLSGNLSQDSPMPRAVSPIIIDFPPISWPGSDLQTDLVNSSTHHVLWDYFTQRALQVFLCWEPNDARLDKEYNDPYQENIPTVAVRSRPMMLASLALSAFHFAGAGGNFDNNPLVTSLMLEASKALAASRFQQQPRTCEELLATIGTASFLYLLKPTLYADMLPLSRTAAICLLSDARWKNVQMPGYQAIMQIFRWLDICAQCSLKHHVPILDEHTESHLYLRDNERANNLSSSYQQWFVHPLYAFAEALISPLKLVAWLIRVKQQGYIKPSPTYLIPTTGEGPEADSSSSAPFTLSRDRFDELVQEAEKMIRCSCSSVSFDDSQSHIPYNSSSNAPDLRTDLHHITAAVESALIILFYTRLQDVPWTSGLVRSHVAHIVDSLSDVEAGSRSANGIVFPLFVAGLEAVDTENRLKIVKKMDHLPGIWSHRESRFVACLRDVWKIRDSDPGAVWISWIHQVSPEFEDYIPC
;
A
#
# COMPACT_ATOMS: atom_id res chain seq x y z
N MET A 1 -16.61 41.25 -4.27
CA MET A 1 -16.64 40.70 -5.64
C MET A 1 -16.12 39.28 -5.57
N ASN A 2 -16.99 38.27 -5.56
CA ASN A 2 -16.69 36.84 -5.81
C ASN A 2 -18.00 36.06 -5.63
N SER A 3 -18.72 35.83 -6.73
CA SER A 3 -19.93 34.98 -6.76
C SER A 3 -20.27 34.63 -8.22
N ARG A 4 -19.42 33.81 -8.86
CA ARG A 4 -19.63 33.23 -10.20
C ARG A 4 -18.67 32.05 -10.41
N ALA A 5 -19.02 30.93 -9.80
CA ALA A 5 -18.44 29.62 -10.06
C ALA A 5 -19.59 28.62 -9.98
N SER A 6 -20.36 28.54 -11.05
CA SER A 6 -21.50 27.64 -11.19
C SER A 6 -21.52 27.18 -12.63
N LEU A 7 -21.12 25.93 -12.90
CA LEU A 7 -21.14 25.44 -14.27
C LEU A 7 -22.57 25.16 -14.73
N TYR A 8 -22.77 25.38 -16.03
CA TYR A 8 -24.08 25.58 -16.62
C TYR A 8 -24.66 24.28 -17.17
N PHE A 9 -25.56 23.66 -16.41
CA PHE A 9 -26.78 23.10 -17.01
C PHE A 9 -27.92 24.07 -16.71
N SER A 10 -28.08 25.09 -17.57
CA SER A 10 -29.25 25.98 -17.49
C SER A 10 -30.48 25.24 -18.03
N THR A 11 -31.61 25.34 -17.35
CA THR A 11 -32.89 24.73 -17.76
C THR A 11 -33.50 25.44 -18.97
N ARG A 12 -32.86 25.33 -20.13
CA ARG A 12 -33.37 25.84 -21.41
C ARG A 12 -33.84 24.72 -22.33
N ARG A 13 -35.17 24.59 -22.36
CA ARG A 13 -36.00 23.80 -23.30
C ARG A 13 -35.74 22.30 -23.30
N SER A 14 -36.68 21.59 -22.69
CA SER A 14 -37.04 20.22 -23.05
C SER A 14 -37.45 20.13 -24.52
N HIS A 15 -36.49 19.95 -25.42
CA HIS A 15 -36.78 19.51 -26.78
C HIS A 15 -37.18 18.03 -26.70
N LEU A 16 -38.50 17.79 -26.76
CA LEU A 16 -39.10 16.48 -26.93
C LEU A 16 -38.62 15.89 -28.26
N TRP A 17 -37.54 15.11 -28.22
CA TRP A 17 -37.10 14.32 -29.36
C TRP A 17 -38.21 13.33 -29.74
N ALA A 18 -38.89 13.62 -30.85
CA ALA A 18 -39.93 12.75 -31.38
C ALA A 18 -39.32 11.39 -31.74
N ARG A 19 -39.92 10.30 -31.25
CA ARG A 19 -39.47 8.91 -31.48
C ARG A 19 -39.09 8.70 -32.96
N PRO A 20 -37.81 8.42 -33.29
CA PRO A 20 -37.45 8.01 -34.64
C PRO A 20 -38.16 6.69 -34.98
N ARG A 21 -38.71 6.59 -36.19
CA ARG A 21 -39.25 5.32 -36.69
C ARG A 21 -38.09 4.30 -36.73
N ARG A 22 -38.22 3.18 -36.01
CA ARG A 22 -37.32 2.02 -36.16
C ARG A 22 -37.19 1.65 -37.64
N ARG A 23 -36.04 1.96 -38.24
CA ARG A 23 -35.57 1.32 -39.48
C ARG A 23 -34.55 0.27 -39.05
N SER A 24 -34.81 -0.98 -39.39
CA SER A 24 -33.79 -2.03 -39.30
C SER A 24 -32.77 -1.75 -40.40
N PHE A 25 -31.57 -1.30 -40.02
CA PHE A 25 -30.44 -1.35 -40.93
C PHE A 25 -30.10 -2.81 -41.21
N SER A 26 -29.92 -3.15 -42.48
CA SER A 26 -29.60 -4.51 -42.90
C SER A 26 -28.26 -4.93 -42.29
N THR A 27 -28.13 -6.20 -41.91
CA THR A 27 -26.87 -6.82 -41.47
C THR A 27 -25.81 -6.65 -42.57
N THR A 28 -25.03 -5.57 -42.46
CA THR A 28 -24.05 -5.19 -43.46
C THR A 28 -22.77 -5.96 -43.20
N THR A 29 -22.21 -6.55 -44.25
CA THR A 29 -21.00 -7.36 -44.18
C THR A 29 -19.84 -6.51 -43.66
N ILE A 30 -19.10 -7.00 -42.64
CA ILE A 30 -17.87 -6.35 -42.14
C ILE A 30 -16.97 -6.02 -43.34
N SER A 31 -16.61 -4.74 -43.48
CA SER A 31 -15.84 -4.23 -44.60
C SER A 31 -14.47 -4.89 -44.72
N ALA A 32 -13.86 -4.80 -45.90
CA ALA A 32 -12.51 -5.30 -46.11
C ALA A 32 -11.48 -4.59 -45.20
N GLN A 33 -11.68 -3.29 -44.93
CA GLN A 33 -10.80 -2.49 -44.07
C GLN A 33 -10.91 -2.90 -42.59
N CYS A 34 -12.13 -3.08 -42.06
CA CYS A 34 -12.31 -3.56 -40.68
C CYS A 34 -11.77 -4.97 -40.45
N LYS A 35 -11.77 -5.84 -41.48
CA LYS A 35 -11.13 -7.17 -41.44
C LYS A 35 -9.61 -7.13 -41.56
N GLN A 36 -9.06 -6.07 -42.15
CA GLN A 36 -7.62 -5.91 -42.34
C GLN A 36 -6.95 -5.34 -41.08
N LEU A 37 -7.63 -4.44 -40.37
CA LEU A 37 -7.08 -3.78 -39.18
C LEU A 37 -6.70 -4.79 -38.09
N SER A 38 -5.45 -4.70 -37.66
CA SER A 38 -4.88 -5.40 -36.51
C SER A 38 -4.12 -4.41 -35.60
N ILE A 39 -3.97 -4.74 -34.31
CA ILE A 39 -3.37 -3.87 -33.29
C ILE A 39 -2.11 -4.54 -32.73
N SER A 40 -1.03 -3.77 -32.49
CA SER A 40 0.14 -4.29 -31.78
C SER A 40 -0.08 -4.23 -30.26
N ALA A 41 -0.56 -5.35 -29.70
CA ALA A 41 -0.76 -5.51 -28.26
C ALA A 41 0.53 -5.22 -27.45
N ASP A 42 1.69 -5.64 -27.97
CA ASP A 42 2.99 -5.37 -27.34
C ASP A 42 3.31 -3.87 -27.30
N ARG A 43 3.09 -3.15 -28.40
CA ARG A 43 3.41 -1.72 -28.50
C ARG A 43 2.50 -0.86 -27.63
N LEU A 44 1.19 -1.10 -27.66
CA LEU A 44 0.23 -0.42 -26.78
C LEU A 44 0.57 -0.64 -25.31
N TRP A 45 0.83 -1.90 -24.92
CA TRP A 45 1.18 -2.26 -23.55
C TRP A 45 2.47 -1.59 -23.07
N ASN A 46 3.51 -1.63 -23.92
CA ASN A 46 4.79 -1.00 -23.62
C ASN A 46 4.67 0.52 -23.51
N ASP A 47 3.84 1.18 -24.33
CA ASP A 47 3.63 2.61 -24.28
C ASP A 47 2.85 3.04 -23.01
N ILE A 48 1.80 2.29 -22.62
CA ILE A 48 1.10 2.51 -21.34
C ILE A 48 2.09 2.39 -20.16
N HIS A 49 2.91 1.35 -20.15
CA HIS A 49 3.90 1.15 -19.09
C HIS A 49 5.08 2.13 -19.15
N HIS A 50 5.47 2.63 -20.32
CA HIS A 50 6.51 3.64 -20.46
C HIS A 50 6.03 5.00 -19.99
N THR A 51 4.85 5.44 -20.44
CA THR A 51 4.26 6.74 -20.06
C THR A 51 3.88 6.80 -18.59
N SER A 52 3.51 5.67 -17.96
CA SER A 52 3.28 5.61 -16.49
C SER A 52 4.55 5.79 -15.63
N GLN A 53 5.75 5.86 -16.22
CA GLN A 53 6.98 6.23 -15.50
C GLN A 53 7.05 7.73 -15.21
N TRP A 54 6.27 8.56 -15.91
CA TRP A 54 6.15 9.99 -15.61
C TRP A 54 5.05 10.19 -14.57
N SER A 55 5.44 9.93 -13.32
CA SER A 55 4.64 10.12 -12.12
C SER A 55 5.39 11.02 -11.15
N SER A 56 4.67 11.87 -10.43
CA SER A 56 5.15 12.48 -9.19
C SER A 56 5.23 11.40 -8.09
N PRO A 57 6.08 11.57 -7.06
CA PRO A 57 6.07 10.71 -5.88
C PRO A 57 4.70 10.78 -5.18
N SER A 58 4.14 9.64 -4.78
CA SER A 58 2.83 9.57 -4.14
C SER A 58 2.70 8.36 -3.20
N PRO A 59 1.64 8.31 -2.37
CA PRO A 59 1.35 7.17 -1.50
C PRO A 59 1.01 5.87 -2.27
N GLY A 60 0.89 5.93 -3.60
CA GLY A 60 0.71 4.79 -4.48
C GLY A 60 0.07 5.19 -5.81
N GLY A 61 0.55 4.59 -6.90
CA GLY A 61 -0.06 4.68 -8.22
C GLY A 61 0.65 5.63 -9.18
N LEU A 62 -0.10 6.13 -10.15
CA LEU A 62 0.31 7.17 -11.10
C LEU A 62 -0.24 8.52 -10.64
N THR A 63 0.62 9.51 -10.57
CA THR A 63 0.30 10.86 -10.12
C THR A 63 0.81 11.84 -11.16
N ARG A 64 -0.03 12.14 -12.14
CA ARG A 64 0.29 13.01 -13.27
C ARG A 64 -0.80 14.06 -13.42
N LEU A 65 -0.74 15.06 -12.54
CA LEU A 65 -1.78 16.07 -12.44
C LEU A 65 -1.76 17.00 -13.65
N CYS A 66 -2.94 17.51 -14.05
CA CYS A 66 -3.05 18.45 -15.16
C CYS A 66 -2.03 19.60 -15.09
N ALA A 67 -1.34 19.85 -16.20
CA ALA A 67 -0.33 20.88 -16.38
C ALA A 67 0.84 20.83 -15.36
N ASP A 68 1.11 19.66 -14.75
CA ASP A 68 2.35 19.42 -14.02
C ASP A 68 3.51 19.03 -14.97
N ASP A 69 4.73 18.91 -14.45
CA ASP A 69 5.92 18.61 -15.26
C ASP A 69 5.93 17.16 -15.80
N ASN A 70 5.11 16.26 -15.27
CA ASN A 70 4.95 14.89 -15.75
C ASN A 70 3.86 14.81 -16.82
N ASP A 71 2.79 15.58 -16.68
CA ASP A 71 1.80 15.80 -17.74
C ASP A 71 2.50 16.42 -18.97
N LYS A 72 3.35 17.44 -18.76
CA LYS A 72 4.20 17.97 -19.83
C LYS A 72 5.02 16.88 -20.55
N LYS A 73 5.67 15.96 -19.83
CA LYS A 73 6.49 14.88 -20.43
C LYS A 73 5.66 13.93 -21.29
N VAL A 74 4.48 13.51 -20.81
CA VAL A 74 3.62 12.61 -21.60
C VAL A 74 3.03 13.31 -22.82
N ARG A 75 2.67 14.60 -22.71
CA ARG A 75 2.23 15.43 -23.83
C ARG A 75 3.34 15.64 -24.86
N ASP A 76 4.58 15.88 -24.43
CA ASP A 76 5.76 16.01 -25.30
C ASP A 76 6.00 14.70 -26.07
N TRP A 77 5.97 13.57 -25.36
CA TRP A 77 6.12 12.25 -25.98
C TRP A 77 4.99 11.95 -26.98
N PHE A 78 3.73 12.23 -26.63
CA PHE A 78 2.58 12.02 -27.52
C PHE A 78 2.71 12.83 -28.82
N ARG A 79 3.16 14.10 -28.74
CA ARG A 79 3.51 14.91 -29.92
C ARG A 79 4.53 14.18 -30.79
N ASP A 80 5.63 13.75 -30.19
CA ASP A 80 6.76 13.18 -30.94
C ASP A 80 6.37 11.85 -31.61
N GLN A 81 5.57 11.02 -30.94
CA GLN A 81 5.01 9.79 -31.53
C GLN A 81 4.05 10.10 -32.69
N ALA A 82 3.11 11.03 -32.52
CA ALA A 82 2.18 11.46 -33.57
C ALA A 82 2.93 11.99 -34.80
N GLN A 83 3.96 12.81 -34.59
CA GLN A 83 4.79 13.33 -35.68
C GLN A 83 5.61 12.23 -36.37
N SER A 84 6.09 11.21 -35.64
CA SER A 84 6.88 10.12 -36.24
C SER A 84 6.12 9.27 -37.27
N ILE A 85 4.79 9.17 -37.16
CA ILE A 85 3.93 8.48 -38.14
C ILE A 85 3.44 9.40 -39.27
N GLY A 86 3.83 10.67 -39.24
CA GLY A 86 3.42 11.70 -40.19
C GLY A 86 2.00 12.21 -39.97
N ALA A 87 1.45 12.11 -38.75
CA ALA A 87 0.19 12.78 -38.42
C ALA A 87 0.42 14.29 -38.25
N THR A 88 -0.58 15.09 -38.66
CA THR A 88 -0.59 16.53 -38.41
C THR A 88 -0.87 16.75 -36.93
N TYR A 89 0.12 17.23 -36.18
CA TYR A 89 -0.01 17.53 -34.76
C TYR A 89 -0.42 18.99 -34.52
N LYS A 90 -1.43 19.19 -33.67
CA LYS A 90 -2.09 20.46 -33.38
C LYS A 90 -2.35 20.61 -31.87
N VAL A 91 -2.38 21.85 -31.39
CA VAL A 91 -2.74 22.20 -30.00
C VAL A 91 -3.63 23.45 -30.02
N ASN A 92 -4.73 23.41 -29.27
CA ASN A 92 -5.66 24.54 -29.16
C ASN A 92 -5.34 25.46 -27.97
N THR A 93 -6.05 26.59 -27.85
CA THR A 93 -5.79 27.58 -26.79
C THR A 93 -6.03 27.08 -25.35
N ILE A 94 -6.73 25.94 -25.18
CA ILE A 94 -6.98 25.29 -23.88
C ILE A 94 -6.08 24.05 -23.65
N GLY A 95 -5.06 23.84 -24.49
CA GLY A 95 -4.02 22.82 -24.30
C GLY A 95 -4.35 21.40 -24.78
N ALA A 96 -5.54 21.17 -25.32
CA ALA A 96 -5.90 19.88 -25.91
C ALA A 96 -5.05 19.62 -27.17
N GLN A 97 -4.54 18.39 -27.29
CA GLN A 97 -3.67 17.96 -28.38
C GLN A 97 -4.46 17.15 -29.40
N PHE A 98 -4.19 17.36 -30.68
CA PHE A 98 -4.83 16.66 -31.79
C PHE A 98 -3.76 16.09 -32.73
N ALA A 99 -3.78 14.78 -32.94
CA ALA A 99 -2.92 14.08 -33.89
C ALA A 99 -3.77 13.56 -35.07
N ILE A 100 -3.65 14.18 -36.24
CA ILE A 100 -4.58 13.96 -37.37
C ILE A 100 -3.89 13.24 -38.53
N LEU A 101 -4.29 12.00 -38.80
CA LEU A 101 -3.93 11.26 -40.00
C LEU A 101 -4.89 11.63 -41.15
N GLN A 102 -4.35 11.98 -42.31
CA GLN A 102 -5.12 12.47 -43.45
C GLN A 102 -5.89 11.33 -44.14
N GLY A 103 -7.15 11.60 -44.53
CA GLY A 103 -7.99 10.73 -45.34
C GLY A 103 -7.86 11.04 -46.83
N THR A 104 -8.75 10.46 -47.64
CA THR A 104 -8.87 10.77 -49.08
C THR A 104 -9.61 12.09 -49.34
N ASP A 105 -10.53 12.49 -48.46
CA ASP A 105 -11.19 13.80 -48.49
C ASP A 105 -10.95 14.55 -47.18
N ASN A 106 -9.97 15.45 -47.19
CA ASN A 106 -9.59 16.26 -46.04
C ASN A 106 -10.39 17.57 -45.94
N SER A 107 -11.48 17.71 -46.70
CA SER A 107 -12.49 18.76 -46.47
C SER A 107 -13.54 18.36 -45.42
N ILE A 108 -13.64 17.05 -45.13
CA ILE A 108 -14.51 16.51 -44.09
C ILE A 108 -13.84 16.72 -42.71
N PRO A 109 -14.55 17.20 -41.68
CA PRO A 109 -14.03 17.26 -40.32
C PRO A 109 -13.58 15.87 -39.82
N PRO A 110 -12.49 15.76 -39.04
CA PRO A 110 -11.97 14.45 -38.68
C PRO A 110 -12.93 13.64 -37.82
N ILE A 111 -12.92 12.32 -37.98
CA ILE A 111 -13.47 11.39 -36.98
C ILE A 111 -12.45 11.30 -35.86
N ALA A 112 -12.84 11.73 -34.65
CA ALA A 112 -11.96 11.69 -33.50
C ALA A 112 -12.11 10.39 -32.71
N MET A 113 -11.00 9.98 -32.13
CA MET A 113 -10.96 9.11 -30.96
C MET A 113 -10.02 9.69 -29.92
N GLY A 114 -10.08 9.24 -28.67
CA GLY A 114 -9.20 9.74 -27.62
C GLY A 114 -9.88 9.82 -26.26
N SER A 115 -9.19 10.47 -25.32
CA SER A 115 -9.57 10.67 -23.92
C SER A 115 -8.58 11.68 -23.30
N HIS A 116 -8.12 11.49 -22.07
CA HIS A 116 -7.16 12.35 -21.36
C HIS A 116 -5.80 11.68 -21.05
N LEU A 117 -4.82 12.49 -20.68
CA LEU A 117 -3.50 12.06 -20.20
C LEU A 117 -3.23 12.48 -18.74
N ASP A 118 -3.97 13.42 -18.17
CA ASP A 118 -3.89 13.72 -16.73
C ASP A 118 -4.61 12.66 -15.87
N SER A 119 -4.22 12.55 -14.59
CA SER A 119 -4.75 11.58 -13.61
C SER A 119 -5.05 12.25 -12.26
N VAL A 120 -5.80 11.58 -11.38
CA VAL A 120 -5.86 11.92 -9.95
C VAL A 120 -4.53 11.72 -9.21
N LEU A 121 -4.47 12.22 -7.97
CA LEU A 121 -3.35 12.08 -7.04
C LEU A 121 -2.88 10.64 -6.78
N THR A 122 -3.78 9.65 -6.81
CA THR A 122 -3.48 8.23 -6.54
C THR A 122 -3.89 7.33 -7.72
N GLY A 123 -3.80 7.87 -8.94
CA GLY A 123 -4.39 7.31 -10.15
C GLY A 123 -3.87 5.93 -10.54
N GLY A 124 -4.63 5.29 -11.42
CA GLY A 124 -4.24 4.04 -12.06
C GLY A 124 -3.36 4.25 -13.29
N LYS A 125 -3.02 3.16 -13.99
CA LYS A 125 -2.19 3.21 -15.21
C LYS A 125 -2.99 3.25 -16.51
N PHE A 126 -4.31 3.13 -16.44
CA PHE A 126 -5.19 2.89 -17.59
C PHE A 126 -6.26 3.98 -17.73
N ASP A 127 -6.70 4.55 -16.60
CA ASP A 127 -7.58 5.74 -16.52
C ASP A 127 -7.15 6.85 -17.49
N GLY A 128 -8.04 7.24 -18.42
CA GLY A 128 -7.81 8.15 -19.55
C GLY A 128 -6.77 7.70 -20.59
N VAL A 129 -5.54 7.46 -20.13
CA VAL A 129 -4.35 7.21 -20.94
C VAL A 129 -4.51 6.00 -21.86
N LEU A 130 -5.29 4.99 -21.48
CA LEU A 130 -5.64 3.87 -22.36
C LEU A 130 -6.32 4.35 -23.64
N GLY A 131 -7.23 5.32 -23.56
CA GLY A 131 -7.95 5.86 -24.71
C GLY A 131 -7.06 6.62 -25.68
N VAL A 132 -6.20 7.50 -25.16
CA VAL A 132 -5.26 8.28 -25.97
C VAL A 132 -4.22 7.38 -26.63
N LEU A 133 -3.66 6.42 -25.90
CA LEU A 133 -2.62 5.52 -26.42
C LEU A 133 -3.19 4.44 -27.35
N ALA A 134 -4.39 3.93 -27.09
CA ALA A 134 -5.10 3.07 -28.03
C ALA A 134 -5.39 3.81 -29.35
N GLY A 135 -5.81 5.08 -29.29
CA GLY A 135 -5.99 5.91 -30.47
C GLY A 135 -4.70 6.09 -31.27
N LEU A 136 -3.59 6.41 -30.60
CA LEU A 136 -2.27 6.50 -31.22
C LEU A 136 -1.84 5.18 -31.89
N GLU A 137 -2.12 4.06 -31.23
CA GLU A 137 -1.86 2.73 -31.78
C GLU A 137 -2.73 2.42 -33.00
N VAL A 138 -4.02 2.80 -33.01
CA VAL A 138 -4.87 2.72 -34.19
C VAL A 138 -4.28 3.52 -35.36
N LEU A 139 -3.80 4.76 -35.13
CA LEU A 139 -3.16 5.54 -36.20
C LEU A 139 -1.88 4.89 -36.74
N ARG A 140 -1.03 4.32 -35.88
CA ARG A 140 0.14 3.54 -36.29
C ARG A 140 -0.29 2.34 -37.14
N SER A 141 -1.24 1.55 -36.66
CA SER A 141 -1.75 0.37 -37.37
C SER A 141 -2.33 0.70 -38.74
N LEU A 142 -3.18 1.74 -38.85
CA LEU A 142 -3.70 2.22 -40.13
C LEU A 142 -2.57 2.58 -41.10
N LYS A 143 -1.56 3.32 -40.61
CA LYS A 143 -0.40 3.75 -41.39
C LYS A 143 0.47 2.59 -41.87
N GLU A 144 0.80 1.66 -40.98
CA GLU A 144 1.66 0.49 -41.24
C GLU A 144 0.99 -0.52 -42.17
N GLN A 145 -0.32 -0.70 -42.05
CA GLN A 145 -1.10 -1.64 -42.85
C GLN A 145 -1.61 -1.02 -44.17
N GLY A 146 -1.32 0.26 -44.43
CA GLY A 146 -1.71 0.96 -45.65
C GLY A 146 -3.23 1.22 -45.78
N ILE A 147 -3.96 1.20 -44.66
CA ILE A 147 -5.39 1.46 -44.64
C ILE A 147 -5.62 2.97 -44.75
N THR A 148 -6.30 3.40 -45.81
CA THR A 148 -6.65 4.81 -46.04
C THR A 148 -8.15 5.00 -45.90
N THR A 149 -8.55 5.96 -45.06
CA THR A 149 -9.94 6.31 -44.75
C THR A 149 -10.51 7.36 -45.71
N HIS A 150 -11.82 7.55 -45.70
CA HIS A 150 -12.47 8.61 -46.44
C HIS A 150 -12.22 9.97 -45.77
N ALA A 151 -12.73 10.16 -44.56
CA ALA A 151 -12.46 11.32 -43.72
C ALA A 151 -11.07 11.22 -43.05
N PRO A 152 -10.48 12.33 -42.57
CA PRO A 152 -9.31 12.28 -41.72
C PRO A 152 -9.65 11.65 -40.36
N ILE A 153 -8.68 11.01 -39.73
CA ILE A 153 -8.83 10.40 -38.40
C ILE A 153 -7.97 11.16 -37.40
N ALA A 154 -8.55 11.58 -36.28
CA ALA A 154 -7.85 12.30 -35.23
C ALA A 154 -7.75 11.48 -33.93
N VAL A 155 -6.63 11.62 -33.22
CA VAL A 155 -6.51 11.25 -31.81
C VAL A 155 -6.47 12.52 -30.97
N VAL A 156 -7.30 12.60 -29.95
CA VAL A 156 -7.41 13.75 -29.06
C VAL A 156 -6.88 13.39 -27.67
N ASN A 157 -6.07 14.28 -27.10
CA ASN A 157 -5.83 14.35 -25.66
C ASN A 157 -6.55 15.60 -25.13
N TRP A 158 -7.64 15.42 -24.42
CA TRP A 158 -8.32 16.47 -23.69
C TRP A 158 -7.50 16.89 -22.45
N THR A 159 -7.79 18.05 -21.88
CA THR A 159 -6.98 18.65 -20.82
C THR A 159 -7.84 18.94 -19.61
N ASN A 160 -7.37 18.48 -18.44
CA ASN A 160 -8.07 18.63 -17.18
C ASN A 160 -9.42 17.91 -17.20
N GLU A 161 -9.44 16.65 -17.65
CA GLU A 161 -10.63 15.80 -17.58
C GLU A 161 -10.95 15.55 -16.11
N GLU A 162 -9.98 15.01 -15.36
CA GLU A 162 -10.14 14.55 -13.97
C GLU A 162 -10.58 15.66 -13.01
N GLY A 163 -10.24 16.91 -13.32
CA GLY A 163 -10.44 18.05 -12.43
C GLY A 163 -9.68 17.96 -11.10
N SER A 164 -8.76 17.00 -10.96
CA SER A 164 -8.11 16.67 -9.68
C SER A 164 -7.20 17.79 -9.17
N ARG A 165 -6.52 18.50 -10.08
CA ARG A 165 -5.71 19.67 -9.76
C ARG A 165 -6.48 20.97 -9.88
N PHE A 166 -7.23 21.17 -10.96
CA PHE A 166 -8.03 22.37 -11.20
C PHE A 166 -9.51 22.00 -11.34
N VAL A 167 -10.40 22.68 -10.63
CA VAL A 167 -11.85 22.41 -10.70
C VAL A 167 -12.53 23.49 -11.53
N PRO A 168 -13.47 23.15 -12.45
CA PRO A 168 -14.12 21.84 -12.66
C PRO A 168 -13.30 20.83 -13.48
N SER A 169 -13.77 19.58 -13.47
CA SER A 169 -13.43 18.53 -14.45
C SER A 169 -13.89 18.89 -15.87
N LEU A 170 -13.51 18.05 -16.85
CA LEU A 170 -13.86 18.16 -18.28
C LEU A 170 -13.40 19.47 -18.93
N GLY A 171 -12.26 20.03 -18.49
CA GLY A 171 -11.85 21.40 -18.80
C GLY A 171 -11.86 21.74 -20.29
N ALA A 172 -11.04 21.04 -21.09
CA ALA A 172 -10.94 21.33 -22.52
C ALA A 172 -12.17 20.92 -23.34
N SER A 173 -12.80 19.80 -23.01
CA SER A 173 -13.96 19.30 -23.76
C SER A 173 -15.21 20.15 -23.52
N THR A 174 -15.35 20.76 -22.34
CA THR A 174 -16.42 21.75 -22.04
C THR A 174 -16.26 23.01 -22.91
N VAL A 175 -15.03 23.51 -23.12
CA VAL A 175 -14.78 24.64 -24.03
C VAL A 175 -15.05 24.24 -25.49
N TRP A 176 -14.64 23.04 -25.89
CA TRP A 176 -14.90 22.53 -27.23
C TRP A 176 -16.38 22.34 -27.51
N ALA A 177 -17.14 21.85 -26.53
CA ALA A 177 -18.59 21.77 -26.60
C ALA A 177 -19.29 23.14 -26.45
N GLU A 178 -18.57 24.26 -26.35
CA GLU A 178 -19.08 25.64 -26.22
C GLU A 178 -19.95 25.88 -24.97
N GLU A 179 -19.78 25.06 -23.93
CA GLU A 179 -20.49 25.19 -22.65
C GLU A 179 -19.70 26.04 -21.62
N ALA A 180 -18.45 26.39 -21.93
CA ALA A 180 -17.63 27.37 -21.20
C ALA A 180 -16.69 28.14 -22.15
N THR A 181 -16.23 29.31 -21.74
CA THR A 181 -15.21 30.08 -22.47
C THR A 181 -13.78 29.64 -22.11
N VAL A 182 -12.81 29.96 -22.99
CA VAL A 182 -11.38 29.71 -22.72
C VAL A 182 -10.95 30.45 -21.46
N GLU A 183 -11.40 31.69 -21.29
CA GLU A 183 -11.10 32.57 -20.16
C GLU A 183 -11.63 32.01 -18.83
N GLU A 184 -12.85 31.46 -18.81
CA GLU A 184 -13.43 30.84 -17.62
C GLU A 184 -12.64 29.59 -17.20
N VAL A 185 -12.28 28.72 -18.16
CA VAL A 185 -11.57 27.48 -17.84
C VAL A 185 -10.09 27.72 -17.55
N HIS A 186 -9.42 28.70 -18.21
CA HIS A 186 -8.10 29.17 -17.80
C HIS A 186 -8.08 29.70 -16.36
N ALA A 187 -9.16 30.35 -15.91
CA ALA A 187 -9.28 30.87 -14.55
C ALA A 187 -9.57 29.80 -13.47
N SER A 188 -9.71 28.52 -13.85
CA SER A 188 -9.87 27.40 -12.92
C SER A 188 -8.73 27.35 -11.91
N ARG A 189 -9.06 27.11 -10.64
CA ARG A 189 -8.13 27.15 -9.50
C ARG A 189 -8.00 25.80 -8.83
N THR A 190 -6.95 25.67 -8.03
CA THR A 190 -6.69 24.45 -7.28
C THR A 190 -7.57 24.32 -6.04
N LEU A 191 -7.80 23.07 -5.61
CA LEU A 191 -8.55 22.77 -4.40
C LEU A 191 -7.74 23.04 -3.12
N ASP A 192 -6.40 22.93 -3.18
CA ASP A 192 -5.49 23.14 -2.04
C ASP A 192 -5.32 24.62 -1.63
N GLY A 193 -5.97 25.55 -2.34
CA GLY A 193 -5.89 27.00 -2.09
C GLY A 193 -4.66 27.69 -2.67
N SER A 194 -3.85 26.99 -3.49
CA SER A 194 -2.77 27.62 -4.26
C SER A 194 -3.31 28.73 -5.19
N PRO A 195 -2.60 29.86 -5.33
CA PRO A 195 -3.09 30.99 -6.13
C PRO A 195 -2.96 30.76 -7.65
N VAL A 196 -2.32 29.67 -8.09
CA VAL A 196 -2.10 29.38 -9.52
C VAL A 196 -3.41 29.01 -10.24
N THR A 197 -3.48 29.36 -11.51
CA THR A 197 -4.59 29.02 -12.41
C THR A 197 -4.17 28.01 -13.47
N MET A 198 -5.14 27.32 -14.06
CA MET A 198 -4.87 26.35 -15.13
C MET A 198 -4.21 27.02 -16.35
N GLY A 199 -4.62 28.25 -16.69
CA GLY A 199 -4.04 29.02 -17.79
C GLY A 199 -2.55 29.33 -17.59
N GLU A 200 -2.17 29.79 -16.39
CA GLU A 200 -0.76 30.09 -16.04
C GLU A 200 0.11 28.82 -16.11
N GLU A 201 -0.39 27.68 -15.63
CA GLU A 201 0.36 26.42 -15.69
C GLU A 201 0.46 25.86 -17.11
N LEU A 202 -0.59 25.98 -17.94
CA LEU A 202 -0.51 25.64 -19.37
C LEU A 202 0.46 26.56 -20.13
N GLU A 203 0.54 27.85 -19.79
CA GLU A 203 1.57 28.74 -20.34
C GLU A 203 2.97 28.29 -19.90
N ARG A 204 3.16 28.00 -18.61
CA ARG A 204 4.43 27.52 -18.04
C ARG A 204 4.95 26.25 -18.71
N ILE A 205 4.08 25.27 -18.97
CA ILE A 205 4.48 24.04 -19.68
C ILE A 205 4.54 24.19 -21.20
N GLY A 206 4.15 25.35 -21.76
CA GLY A 206 4.22 25.65 -23.19
C GLY A 206 3.09 25.04 -24.03
N TYR A 207 1.93 24.78 -23.42
CA TYR A 207 0.78 24.13 -24.04
C TYR A 207 -0.40 25.07 -24.36
N ILE A 208 -0.28 26.39 -24.17
CA ILE A 208 -1.21 27.32 -24.84
C ILE A 208 -0.94 27.29 -26.35
N GLY A 209 -1.82 26.58 -27.07
CA GLY A 209 -1.75 26.39 -28.51
C GLY A 209 -2.26 27.58 -29.33
N LYS A 210 -2.44 27.34 -30.63
CA LYS A 210 -2.86 28.36 -31.61
C LYS A 210 -4.13 27.99 -32.38
N GLU A 211 -4.55 26.74 -32.30
CA GLU A 211 -5.76 26.28 -32.94
C GLU A 211 -6.99 26.74 -32.15
N PRO A 212 -8.15 26.92 -32.80
CA PRO A 212 -9.37 27.28 -32.09
C PRO A 212 -9.79 26.22 -31.08
N SER A 213 -10.43 26.65 -30.00
CA SER A 213 -10.86 25.77 -28.91
C SER A 213 -12.34 25.38 -28.96
N THR A 214 -13.15 25.93 -29.86
CA THR A 214 -14.61 25.69 -29.96
C THR A 214 -14.99 24.74 -31.09
N PHE A 215 -16.13 24.05 -30.98
CA PHE A 215 -16.68 23.20 -32.05
C PHE A 215 -16.95 23.97 -33.35
N SER A 216 -17.52 25.18 -33.28
CA SER A 216 -17.84 25.98 -34.47
C SER A 216 -16.61 26.36 -35.30
N GLU A 217 -15.44 26.48 -34.68
CA GLU A 217 -14.18 26.82 -35.34
C GLU A 217 -13.29 25.59 -35.62
N PHE A 218 -13.42 24.52 -34.81
CA PHE A 218 -12.65 23.28 -34.92
C PHE A 218 -13.57 22.05 -34.82
N PRO A 219 -14.41 21.80 -35.85
CA PRO A 219 -15.41 20.74 -35.82
C PRO A 219 -14.79 19.34 -35.93
N LEU A 220 -15.53 18.36 -35.42
CA LEU A 220 -15.29 16.92 -35.58
C LEU A 220 -16.50 16.30 -36.28
N SER A 221 -16.33 15.15 -36.94
CA SER A 221 -17.46 14.40 -37.53
C SER A 221 -18.12 13.43 -36.55
N ALA A 222 -17.34 12.90 -35.60
CA ALA A 222 -17.77 12.02 -34.52
C ALA A 222 -16.66 11.93 -33.45
N HIS A 223 -16.98 11.42 -32.26
CA HIS A 223 -16.02 11.09 -31.20
C HIS A 223 -16.22 9.64 -30.71
N PHE A 224 -15.13 8.90 -30.59
CA PHE A 224 -15.13 7.55 -30.03
C PHE A 224 -14.09 7.46 -28.91
N GLU A 225 -14.53 7.19 -27.69
CA GLU A 225 -13.65 7.11 -26.52
C GLU A 225 -13.51 5.66 -26.07
N LEU A 226 -12.27 5.24 -25.80
CA LEU A 226 -11.97 3.97 -25.16
C LEU A 226 -11.50 4.25 -23.74
N HIS A 227 -12.08 3.56 -22.77
CA HIS A 227 -11.75 3.72 -21.36
C HIS A 227 -11.62 2.36 -20.66
N ASN A 228 -10.99 2.29 -19.49
CA ASN A 228 -11.22 1.16 -18.59
C ASN A 228 -12.60 1.33 -17.92
N GLU A 229 -13.24 0.22 -17.57
CA GLU A 229 -14.61 0.22 -17.02
C GLU A 229 -14.78 1.01 -15.71
N GLN A 230 -13.73 1.05 -14.87
CA GLN A 230 -13.81 1.58 -13.50
C GLN A 230 -14.91 0.87 -12.67
N GLY A 231 -15.22 -0.38 -13.04
CA GLY A 231 -16.34 -1.18 -12.56
C GLY A 231 -16.16 -2.67 -12.87
N VAL A 232 -17.13 -3.48 -12.42
CA VAL A 232 -17.07 -4.97 -12.43
C VAL A 232 -18.06 -5.64 -13.40
N GLU A 233 -18.79 -4.91 -14.23
CA GLU A 233 -19.84 -5.44 -15.10
C GLU A 233 -19.29 -6.29 -16.27
N LEU A 234 -18.10 -5.97 -16.80
CA LEU A 234 -17.38 -6.79 -17.79
C LEU A 234 -16.70 -7.99 -17.12
N GLU A 235 -16.07 -7.77 -15.96
CA GLU A 235 -15.42 -8.84 -15.19
C GLU A 235 -16.42 -9.92 -14.75
N ASN A 236 -17.50 -9.54 -14.07
CA ASN A 236 -18.56 -10.46 -13.63
C ASN A 236 -19.26 -11.21 -14.78
N SER A 237 -19.20 -10.67 -16.01
CA SER A 237 -19.79 -11.30 -17.19
C SER A 237 -18.78 -12.06 -18.07
N GLY A 238 -17.49 -12.07 -17.69
CA GLY A 238 -16.43 -12.72 -18.45
C GLY A 238 -16.21 -12.13 -19.84
N LYS A 239 -16.51 -10.84 -20.04
CA LYS A 239 -16.28 -10.12 -21.29
C LYS A 239 -15.03 -9.26 -21.18
N SER A 240 -14.23 -9.17 -22.26
CA SER A 240 -13.04 -8.31 -22.28
C SER A 240 -13.39 -6.84 -22.50
N ILE A 241 -14.46 -6.58 -23.27
CA ILE A 241 -14.84 -5.24 -23.72
C ILE A 241 -16.36 -5.01 -23.67
N GLY A 242 -16.76 -3.75 -23.61
CA GLY A 242 -18.15 -3.30 -23.64
C GLY A 242 -18.38 -2.09 -24.55
N TRP A 243 -19.63 -1.87 -24.96
CA TRP A 243 -20.09 -0.58 -25.47
C TRP A 243 -21.19 -0.05 -24.54
N THR A 244 -21.51 1.24 -24.63
CA THR A 244 -22.61 1.81 -23.85
C THR A 244 -23.56 2.64 -24.71
N SER A 245 -24.83 2.71 -24.30
CA SER A 245 -25.86 3.56 -24.89
C SER A 245 -26.41 4.60 -23.90
N VAL A 246 -25.98 4.58 -22.64
CA VAL A 246 -26.49 5.44 -21.56
C VAL A 246 -25.42 5.71 -20.50
N TRP A 247 -25.37 6.94 -20.00
CA TRP A 247 -24.59 7.31 -18.81
C TRP A 247 -25.52 7.66 -17.65
N GLN A 248 -25.09 7.40 -16.42
CA GLN A 248 -25.89 7.72 -15.22
C GLN A 248 -25.87 9.22 -14.86
N ALA A 249 -26.90 9.68 -14.15
CA ALA A 249 -26.92 11.04 -13.62
C ALA A 249 -25.91 11.24 -12.47
N VAL A 250 -25.20 12.38 -12.51
CA VAL A 250 -24.20 12.80 -11.52
C VAL A 250 -24.44 14.23 -11.08
N TYR A 251 -24.29 14.49 -9.78
CA TYR A 251 -24.54 15.77 -9.11
C TYR A 251 -23.36 16.08 -8.19
N GLY A 252 -22.57 17.09 -8.55
CA GLY A 252 -21.45 17.59 -7.76
C GLY A 252 -21.86 18.86 -7.02
N PHE A 253 -21.62 18.94 -5.72
CA PHE A 253 -21.99 20.10 -4.91
C PHE A 253 -21.05 20.32 -3.72
N GLU A 254 -21.01 21.55 -3.23
CA GLU A 254 -20.31 21.94 -2.01
C GLU A 254 -21.34 22.35 -0.95
N VAL A 255 -21.07 22.02 0.32
CA VAL A 255 -21.80 22.54 1.48
C VAL A 255 -20.83 23.37 2.30
N HIS A 256 -21.15 24.64 2.51
CA HIS A 256 -20.36 25.55 3.33
C HIS A 256 -21.15 25.79 4.62
N LEU A 257 -20.58 25.44 5.76
CA LEU A 257 -21.16 25.66 7.09
C LEU A 257 -20.38 26.75 7.81
N HIS A 258 -21.11 27.70 8.41
CA HIS A 258 -20.55 28.81 9.16
C HIS A 258 -21.14 28.86 10.57
N GLY A 259 -20.26 28.97 11.57
CA GLY A 259 -20.54 29.02 12.99
C GLY A 259 -19.71 30.11 13.68
N GLN A 260 -19.10 29.79 14.83
CA GLN A 260 -18.37 30.79 15.63
C GLN A 260 -17.05 30.26 16.17
N ASP A 261 -15.99 31.08 16.03
CA ASP A 261 -14.68 30.82 16.63
C ASP A 261 -14.76 30.84 18.16
N GLY A 262 -13.97 29.98 18.79
CA GLY A 262 -13.85 29.97 20.26
C GLY A 262 -12.74 29.05 20.74
N HIS A 263 -12.30 29.29 21.98
CA HIS A 263 -11.25 28.50 22.60
C HIS A 263 -11.79 27.13 23.08
N ALA A 264 -11.22 26.05 22.54
CA ALA A 264 -11.75 24.69 22.63
C ALA A 264 -11.85 24.12 24.05
N ALA A 265 -11.13 24.67 25.04
CA ALA A 265 -11.23 24.24 26.44
C ALA A 265 -12.17 25.10 27.31
N THR A 266 -12.45 26.35 26.94
CA THR A 266 -13.16 27.31 27.83
C THR A 266 -14.53 27.73 27.32
N TYR A 267 -14.83 27.58 26.02
CA TYR A 267 -16.18 27.80 25.50
C TYR A 267 -17.09 26.62 25.85
N THR A 268 -18.20 26.86 26.55
CA THR A 268 -19.07 25.78 27.06
C THR A 268 -19.77 25.03 25.93
N MET A 269 -19.88 23.70 26.04
CA MET A 269 -20.39 22.83 24.97
C MET A 269 -21.77 23.25 24.44
N ASN A 270 -22.68 23.65 25.35
CA ASN A 270 -24.05 24.09 25.03
C ASN A 270 -24.15 25.44 24.31
N ARG A 271 -23.02 26.12 24.05
CA ARG A 271 -22.95 27.41 23.36
C ARG A 271 -22.16 27.36 22.06
N ARG A 272 -21.59 26.20 21.70
CA ARG A 272 -20.74 26.08 20.51
C ARG A 272 -21.58 26.07 19.23
N GLN A 273 -21.13 26.84 18.25
CA GLN A 273 -21.57 26.77 16.85
C GLN A 273 -20.40 26.19 16.06
N ASP A 274 -20.18 24.89 16.20
CA ASP A 274 -19.02 24.18 15.63
C ASP A 274 -19.35 23.66 14.23
N ALA A 275 -18.77 24.28 13.21
CA ALA A 275 -19.03 23.98 11.81
C ALA A 275 -18.51 22.60 11.40
N LEU A 276 -17.43 22.10 12.02
CA LEU A 276 -16.87 20.78 11.73
C LEU A 276 -17.74 19.66 12.31
N VAL A 277 -18.28 19.85 13.52
CA VAL A 277 -19.28 18.93 14.09
C VAL A 277 -20.57 18.92 13.26
N GLY A 278 -20.99 20.07 12.74
CA GLY A 278 -22.07 20.15 11.76
C GLY A 278 -21.77 19.37 10.47
N ALA A 279 -20.57 19.56 9.90
CA ALA A 279 -20.14 18.88 8.69
C ALA A 279 -20.08 17.36 8.85
N ALA A 280 -19.55 16.85 9.96
CA ALA A 280 -19.49 15.42 10.25
C ALA A 280 -20.89 14.77 10.26
N LYS A 281 -21.90 15.45 10.81
CA LYS A 281 -23.30 14.99 10.76
C LYS A 281 -23.89 15.01 9.35
N VAL A 282 -23.58 16.04 8.56
CA VAL A 282 -24.01 16.14 7.16
C VAL A 282 -23.37 15.03 6.32
N ILE A 283 -22.06 14.78 6.44
CA ILE A 283 -21.34 13.70 5.77
C ILE A 283 -22.02 12.34 6.03
N ALA A 284 -22.14 11.95 7.30
CA ALA A 284 -22.74 10.66 7.66
C ALA A 284 -24.22 10.55 7.27
N GLY A 285 -24.95 11.67 7.16
CA GLY A 285 -26.33 11.66 6.69
C GLY A 285 -26.47 11.55 5.17
N ILE A 286 -25.55 12.14 4.40
CA ILE A 286 -25.52 12.03 2.93
C ILE A 286 -25.16 10.60 2.50
N GLU A 287 -24.23 9.95 3.19
CA GLU A 287 -23.91 8.52 3.00
C GLU A 287 -25.15 7.63 3.23
N ARG A 288 -25.90 7.86 4.32
CA ARG A 288 -27.15 7.12 4.58
C ARG A 288 -28.20 7.32 3.48
N LEU A 289 -28.31 8.52 2.91
CA LEU A 289 -29.22 8.79 1.78
C LEU A 289 -28.79 8.01 0.52
N ALA A 290 -27.49 7.83 0.27
CA ALA A 290 -27.02 7.01 -0.86
C ALA A 290 -27.49 5.56 -0.73
N HIS A 291 -27.34 4.97 0.46
CA HIS A 291 -27.83 3.61 0.72
C HIS A 291 -29.37 3.51 0.65
N GLU A 292 -30.11 4.46 1.21
CA GLU A 292 -31.59 4.45 1.21
C GLU A 292 -32.18 4.48 -0.22
N PHE A 293 -31.54 5.23 -1.12
CA PHE A 293 -32.02 5.42 -2.49
C PHE A 293 -31.29 4.54 -3.53
N GLU A 294 -30.48 3.56 -3.11
CA GLU A 294 -29.70 2.69 -4.00
C GLU A 294 -28.89 3.49 -5.04
N GLY A 295 -28.14 4.49 -4.56
CA GLY A 295 -27.23 5.32 -5.36
C GLY A 295 -25.87 5.47 -4.68
N PHE A 296 -25.08 6.44 -5.11
CA PHE A 296 -23.82 6.81 -4.45
C PHE A 296 -23.84 8.27 -3.99
N ALA A 297 -23.13 8.57 -2.91
CA ALA A 297 -22.78 9.91 -2.50
C ALA A 297 -21.49 9.89 -1.69
N THR A 298 -20.43 10.50 -2.23
CA THR A 298 -19.08 10.44 -1.69
C THR A 298 -18.63 11.83 -1.26
N PRO A 299 -18.23 12.06 0.00
CA PRO A 299 -17.50 13.27 0.37
C PRO A 299 -16.10 13.23 -0.26
N THR A 300 -15.77 14.18 -1.13
CA THR A 300 -14.51 14.19 -1.90
C THR A 300 -13.44 15.12 -1.32
N ALA A 301 -13.83 16.12 -0.53
CA ALA A 301 -12.91 16.99 0.18
C ALA A 301 -13.56 17.61 1.43
N ILE A 302 -12.73 17.96 2.42
CA ILE A 302 -13.12 18.77 3.58
C ILE A 302 -12.05 19.83 3.86
N HIS A 303 -12.48 21.09 3.93
CA HIS A 303 -11.66 22.23 4.28
C HIS A 303 -12.29 22.90 5.49
N SER A 304 -11.66 22.81 6.65
CA SER A 304 -12.15 23.35 7.92
C SER A 304 -11.16 24.35 8.50
N GLY A 305 -11.68 25.39 9.15
CA GLY A 305 -10.87 26.42 9.81
C GLY A 305 -11.60 27.08 10.98
N PRO A 306 -10.85 27.79 11.85
CA PRO A 306 -9.40 28.05 11.75
C PRO A 306 -8.54 26.86 12.22
N ILE A 307 -7.42 26.63 11.51
CA ILE A 307 -6.50 25.51 11.79
C ILE A 307 -5.81 25.71 13.15
N GLY A 308 -6.06 24.79 14.10
CA GLY A 308 -5.38 24.77 15.40
C GLY A 308 -6.07 23.87 16.43
N PHE A 309 -5.30 23.11 17.21
CA PHE A 309 -5.83 22.14 18.18
C PHE A 309 -6.61 22.76 19.36
N CYS A 310 -6.47 24.08 19.58
CA CYS A 310 -7.19 24.83 20.62
C CYS A 310 -8.42 25.60 20.09
N ASN A 311 -8.84 25.39 18.84
CA ASN A 311 -9.87 26.21 18.18
C ASN A 311 -11.12 25.39 17.84
N ILE A 312 -12.28 25.93 18.22
CA ILE A 312 -13.57 25.56 17.64
C ILE A 312 -13.57 25.99 16.17
N GLN A 313 -14.01 25.12 15.27
CA GLN A 313 -14.03 25.40 13.84
C GLN A 313 -15.27 26.24 13.50
N SER A 314 -15.06 27.46 12.98
CA SER A 314 -16.15 28.37 12.59
C SER A 314 -16.54 28.25 11.13
N THR A 315 -15.70 27.68 10.27
CA THR A 315 -16.00 27.50 8.85
C THR A 315 -15.61 26.10 8.40
N THR A 316 -16.54 25.39 7.75
CA THR A 316 -16.23 24.10 7.13
C THR A 316 -16.91 23.99 5.77
N LYS A 317 -16.10 23.85 4.71
CA LYS A 317 -16.53 23.51 3.36
C LYS A 317 -16.33 22.01 3.15
N THR A 318 -17.37 21.30 2.73
CA THR A 318 -17.29 19.91 2.26
C THR A 318 -17.72 19.83 0.79
N CYS A 319 -17.03 19.03 0.00
CA CYS A 319 -17.36 18.75 -1.40
C CYS A 319 -17.93 17.33 -1.53
N TYR A 320 -18.88 17.13 -2.43
CA TYR A 320 -19.53 15.85 -2.66
C TYR A 320 -19.72 15.55 -4.15
N LEU A 321 -19.63 14.28 -4.50
CA LEU A 321 -20.14 13.73 -5.76
C LEU A 321 -21.25 12.72 -5.45
N MET A 322 -22.42 12.88 -6.07
CA MET A 322 -23.62 12.06 -5.82
C MET A 322 -24.23 11.61 -7.15
N GLY A 323 -24.80 10.42 -7.24
CA GLY A 323 -25.44 9.99 -8.47
C GLY A 323 -26.34 8.76 -8.34
N ASN A 324 -27.14 8.55 -9.39
CA ASN A 324 -28.06 7.43 -9.52
C ASN A 324 -28.47 7.28 -10.99
N ILE A 325 -28.54 6.04 -11.51
CA ILE A 325 -29.09 5.74 -12.84
C ILE A 325 -30.60 6.02 -12.95
N ASN A 326 -31.28 6.24 -11.82
CA ASN A 326 -32.69 6.61 -11.76
C ASN A 326 -32.83 8.08 -11.31
N ASP A 327 -33.15 8.96 -12.26
CA ASP A 327 -33.30 10.41 -12.04
C ASP A 327 -34.29 10.77 -10.91
N ALA A 328 -35.36 9.97 -10.71
CA ALA A 328 -36.34 10.23 -9.65
C ALA A 328 -35.77 9.91 -8.26
N ARG A 329 -34.90 8.90 -8.15
CA ARG A 329 -34.15 8.59 -6.92
C ARG A 329 -33.09 9.67 -6.66
N LEU A 330 -32.31 10.08 -7.68
CA LEU A 330 -31.37 11.20 -7.52
C LEU A 330 -32.07 12.49 -7.09
N THR A 331 -33.24 12.79 -7.66
CA THR A 331 -34.08 13.95 -7.26
C THR A 331 -34.49 13.87 -5.79
N ALA A 332 -34.86 12.67 -5.31
CA ALA A 332 -35.18 12.45 -3.90
C ALA A 332 -33.94 12.59 -2.99
N MET A 333 -32.78 12.06 -3.40
CA MET A 333 -31.51 12.20 -2.68
C MET A 333 -31.09 13.68 -2.54
N ARG A 334 -31.15 14.46 -3.62
CA ARG A 334 -30.85 15.91 -3.61
C ARG A 334 -31.73 16.66 -2.59
N LYS A 335 -33.05 16.42 -2.62
CA LYS A 335 -34.00 17.01 -1.68
C LYS A 335 -33.76 16.56 -0.23
N GLY A 336 -33.43 15.29 -0.02
CA GLY A 336 -33.06 14.74 1.29
C GLY A 336 -31.81 15.41 1.86
N MET A 337 -30.80 15.62 1.02
CA MET A 337 -29.57 16.33 1.37
C MET A 337 -29.83 17.78 1.77
N GLU A 338 -30.60 18.54 0.97
CA GLU A 338 -30.97 19.93 1.31
C GLU A 338 -31.70 20.02 2.67
N GLN A 339 -32.62 19.09 2.94
CA GLN A 339 -33.34 19.01 4.20
C GLN A 339 -32.41 18.66 5.38
N LEU A 340 -31.51 17.70 5.20
CA LEU A 340 -30.53 17.27 6.19
C LEU A 340 -29.56 18.41 6.57
N VAL A 341 -29.01 19.12 5.58
CA VAL A 341 -28.12 20.27 5.81
C VAL A 341 -28.87 21.34 6.60
N LYS A 342 -30.09 21.69 6.16
CA LYS A 342 -30.92 22.70 6.84
C LYS A 342 -31.27 22.32 8.28
N GLN A 343 -31.63 21.06 8.52
CA GLN A 343 -31.92 20.56 9.86
C GLN A 343 -30.67 20.62 10.74
N THR A 344 -29.55 20.10 10.26
CA THR A 344 -28.28 20.08 11.01
C THR A 344 -27.82 21.51 11.35
N ALA A 345 -27.89 22.43 10.40
CA ALA A 345 -27.55 23.82 10.65
C ALA A 345 -28.45 24.47 11.72
N THR A 346 -29.77 24.19 11.66
CA THR A 346 -30.73 24.68 12.67
C THR A 346 -30.45 24.11 14.06
N GLU A 347 -30.17 22.81 14.18
CA GLU A 347 -29.89 22.14 15.46
C GLU A 347 -28.60 22.64 16.15
N HIS A 348 -27.61 23.07 15.36
CA HIS A 348 -26.31 23.55 15.86
C HIS A 348 -26.15 25.07 15.86
N GLY A 349 -27.19 25.81 15.46
CA GLY A 349 -27.14 27.27 15.33
C GLY A 349 -26.14 27.76 14.28
N LEU A 350 -25.88 26.96 13.24
CA LEU A 350 -25.02 27.32 12.11
C LEU A 350 -25.84 28.02 11.02
N THR A 351 -25.15 28.81 10.19
CA THR A 351 -25.65 29.21 8.86
C THR A 351 -24.99 28.36 7.78
N PHE A 352 -25.58 28.29 6.58
CA PHE A 352 -25.07 27.43 5.53
C PHE A 352 -25.34 27.96 4.12
N GLU A 353 -24.49 27.56 3.19
CA GLU A 353 -24.67 27.71 1.75
C GLU A 353 -24.51 26.35 1.07
N ILE A 354 -25.22 26.12 -0.05
CA ILE A 354 -25.04 24.93 -0.90
C ILE A 354 -24.75 25.43 -2.31
N HIS A 355 -23.57 25.09 -2.82
CA HIS A 355 -23.10 25.51 -4.14
C HIS A 355 -23.12 24.34 -5.11
N LYS A 356 -23.78 24.50 -6.25
CA LYS A 356 -23.84 23.48 -7.30
C LYS A 356 -22.60 23.58 -8.20
N VAL A 357 -21.84 22.49 -8.30
CA VAL A 357 -20.62 22.41 -9.12
C VAL A 357 -20.92 21.72 -10.45
N ILE A 358 -21.55 20.54 -10.41
CA ILE A 358 -21.87 19.70 -11.59
C ILE A 358 -23.33 19.22 -11.49
N ASP A 359 -24.03 19.17 -12.62
CA ASP A 359 -25.43 18.74 -12.68
C ASP A 359 -25.74 17.99 -13.98
N LEU A 360 -25.18 16.80 -14.11
CA LEU A 360 -25.32 15.93 -15.27
C LEU A 360 -26.57 15.03 -15.09
N PRO A 361 -27.60 15.15 -15.95
CA PRO A 361 -28.72 14.19 -15.98
C PRO A 361 -28.32 12.89 -16.68
N THR A 362 -29.09 11.81 -16.45
CA THR A 362 -29.00 10.58 -17.25
C THR A 362 -29.24 10.90 -18.72
N GLY A 363 -28.41 10.37 -19.61
CA GLY A 363 -28.52 10.66 -21.04
C GLY A 363 -27.96 9.57 -21.94
N HIS A 364 -28.11 9.77 -23.25
CA HIS A 364 -27.89 8.73 -24.26
C HIS A 364 -26.81 9.10 -25.27
N PHE A 365 -25.92 8.14 -25.54
CA PHE A 365 -24.98 8.22 -26.65
C PHE A 365 -25.68 8.09 -28.02
N THR A 366 -25.03 8.59 -29.08
CA THR A 366 -25.69 8.74 -30.38
C THR A 366 -25.90 7.39 -31.05
N PRO A 367 -27.15 6.98 -31.39
CA PRO A 367 -27.42 5.60 -31.83
C PRO A 367 -26.60 5.10 -33.03
N ALA A 368 -26.22 5.98 -33.96
CA ALA A 368 -25.36 5.64 -35.10
C ALA A 368 -23.91 5.34 -34.68
N ALA A 369 -23.35 6.11 -33.74
CA ALA A 369 -22.03 5.86 -33.18
C ALA A 369 -22.04 4.62 -32.27
N VAL A 370 -23.09 4.45 -31.46
CA VAL A 370 -23.27 3.26 -30.60
C VAL A 370 -23.37 1.97 -31.43
N ASP A 371 -24.03 2.00 -32.59
CA ASP A 371 -24.03 0.86 -33.53
C ASP A 371 -22.62 0.56 -34.07
N CYS A 372 -21.82 1.58 -34.40
CA CYS A 372 -20.44 1.40 -34.84
C CYS A 372 -19.55 0.81 -33.74
N ALA A 373 -19.66 1.33 -32.50
CA ALA A 373 -18.97 0.79 -31.33
C ALA A 373 -19.35 -0.67 -31.07
N LYS A 374 -20.66 -0.97 -31.05
CA LYS A 374 -21.19 -2.34 -30.90
C LYS A 374 -20.68 -3.30 -31.98
N ARG A 375 -20.61 -2.85 -33.24
CA ARG A 375 -20.05 -3.65 -34.35
C ARG A 375 -18.54 -3.89 -34.18
N GLY A 376 -17.79 -2.90 -33.70
CA GLY A 376 -16.38 -3.06 -33.35
C GLY A 376 -16.13 -4.03 -32.19
N CYS A 377 -16.97 -4.03 -31.16
CA CYS A 377 -16.82 -4.96 -30.04
C CYS A 377 -17.18 -6.42 -30.39
N GLY A 378 -18.08 -6.64 -31.37
CA GLY A 378 -18.46 -7.96 -31.87
C GLY A 378 -18.91 -8.94 -30.76
N ASP A 379 -18.61 -10.22 -30.93
CA ASP A 379 -18.99 -11.29 -29.99
C ASP A 379 -18.25 -11.22 -28.64
N LYS A 380 -17.11 -10.51 -28.60
CA LYS A 380 -16.35 -10.23 -27.36
C LYS A 380 -17.04 -9.16 -26.50
N GLY A 381 -17.88 -8.33 -27.10
CA GLY A 381 -18.60 -7.25 -26.44
C GLY A 381 -19.81 -7.66 -25.60
N LYS A 382 -20.25 -6.72 -24.77
CA LYS A 382 -21.63 -6.59 -24.29
C LYS A 382 -22.00 -5.11 -24.13
N GLU A 383 -23.28 -4.83 -23.93
CA GLU A 383 -23.74 -3.50 -23.51
C GLU A 383 -23.52 -3.35 -21.99
N ILE A 384 -22.99 -2.21 -21.55
CA ILE A 384 -22.83 -1.82 -20.14
C ILE A 384 -23.30 -0.38 -19.89
N THR A 385 -23.46 0.00 -18.63
CA THR A 385 -23.79 1.38 -18.23
C THR A 385 -22.52 2.21 -18.00
N CYS A 386 -22.44 3.41 -18.55
CA CYS A 386 -21.36 4.35 -18.20
C CYS A 386 -21.66 4.97 -16.82
N MET A 387 -20.77 4.72 -15.87
CA MET A 387 -20.94 5.13 -14.46
C MET A 387 -20.14 6.40 -14.11
N SER A 388 -19.11 6.73 -14.88
CA SER A 388 -18.19 7.85 -14.66
C SER A 388 -18.54 9.08 -15.50
N GLY A 389 -17.90 10.21 -15.17
CA GLY A 389 -17.76 11.32 -16.11
C GLY A 389 -16.64 11.02 -17.11
N HIS A 390 -16.79 11.49 -18.36
CA HIS A 390 -15.75 11.45 -19.40
C HIS A 390 -15.95 12.62 -20.37
N ASP A 391 -14.92 12.98 -21.15
CA ASP A 391 -15.00 14.04 -22.17
C ASP A 391 -16.09 13.77 -23.23
N SER A 392 -16.39 12.51 -23.54
CA SER A 392 -17.49 12.12 -24.42
C SER A 392 -18.87 12.65 -24.01
N LEU A 393 -19.07 13.02 -22.73
CA LEU A 393 -20.30 13.65 -22.24
C LEU A 393 -20.45 15.10 -22.71
N MET A 394 -19.34 15.75 -23.05
CA MET A 394 -19.34 17.06 -23.71
C MET A 394 -19.41 16.89 -25.23
N THR A 395 -18.69 15.92 -25.82
CA THR A 395 -18.70 15.78 -27.29
C THR A 395 -20.06 15.34 -27.85
N VAL A 396 -20.83 14.53 -27.11
CA VAL A 396 -22.17 14.07 -27.50
C VAL A 396 -23.18 15.22 -27.68
N LEU A 397 -22.91 16.40 -27.12
CA LEU A 397 -23.73 17.62 -27.30
C LEU A 397 -23.60 18.20 -28.72
N ARG A 398 -22.49 17.92 -29.41
CA ARG A 398 -22.15 18.52 -30.71
C ARG A 398 -22.02 17.52 -31.85
N VAL A 399 -21.49 16.32 -31.59
CA VAL A 399 -21.18 15.32 -32.62
C VAL A 399 -21.63 13.92 -32.22
N PRO A 400 -21.94 13.04 -33.19
CA PRO A 400 -22.18 11.63 -32.93
C PRO A 400 -21.08 10.99 -32.10
N THR A 401 -21.43 10.57 -30.88
CA THR A 401 -20.46 10.10 -29.88
C THR A 401 -20.88 8.73 -29.32
N ALA A 402 -19.90 7.86 -29.07
CA ALA A 402 -20.07 6.61 -28.33
C ALA A 402 -18.79 6.23 -27.57
N MET A 403 -18.95 5.46 -26.49
CA MET A 403 -17.83 4.95 -25.70
C MET A 403 -17.73 3.41 -25.77
N ILE A 404 -16.48 2.95 -25.65
CA ILE A 404 -16.08 1.55 -25.54
C ILE A 404 -15.32 1.40 -24.23
N PHE A 405 -15.56 0.30 -23.51
CA PHE A 405 -14.93 0.03 -22.22
C PHE A 405 -14.11 -1.25 -22.25
N VAL A 406 -13.04 -1.28 -21.48
CA VAL A 406 -12.15 -2.43 -21.24
C VAL A 406 -12.33 -2.92 -19.81
N ARG A 407 -12.38 -4.24 -19.62
CA ARG A 407 -12.53 -4.87 -18.30
C ARG A 407 -11.50 -4.33 -17.29
N SER A 408 -11.96 -3.96 -16.10
CA SER A 408 -11.13 -3.56 -14.96
C SER A 408 -11.14 -4.67 -13.91
N ARG A 409 -9.97 -5.05 -13.40
CA ARG A 409 -9.85 -6.08 -12.36
C ARG A 409 -10.39 -5.58 -11.02
N ASP A 410 -11.27 -6.37 -10.40
CA ASP A 410 -12.01 -6.03 -9.18
C ASP A 410 -12.78 -4.68 -9.27
N GLY A 411 -12.94 -4.12 -10.48
CA GLY A 411 -13.48 -2.78 -10.73
C GLY A 411 -12.73 -1.63 -10.08
N ILE A 412 -11.47 -1.82 -9.71
CA ILE A 412 -10.69 -0.79 -9.01
C ILE A 412 -10.19 0.27 -10.00
N SER A 413 -10.41 1.54 -9.69
CA SER A 413 -9.89 2.72 -10.39
C SER A 413 -9.62 3.89 -9.41
N HIS A 414 -9.08 5.02 -9.88
CA HIS A 414 -8.56 6.13 -9.06
C HIS A 414 -7.58 5.67 -7.96
N CYS A 415 -6.91 4.53 -8.20
CA CYS A 415 -6.14 3.78 -7.21
C CYS A 415 -4.96 3.07 -7.88
N ALA A 416 -3.83 3.00 -7.17
CA ALA A 416 -2.61 2.29 -7.57
C ALA A 416 -2.79 0.82 -8.02
N LYS A 417 -3.88 0.19 -7.56
CA LYS A 417 -4.23 -1.21 -7.85
C LYS A 417 -5.07 -1.39 -9.13
N GLU A 418 -5.46 -0.30 -9.79
CA GLU A 418 -6.16 -0.36 -11.07
C GLU A 418 -5.39 -1.21 -12.07
N TRP A 419 -6.13 -2.13 -12.71
CA TRP A 419 -5.53 -3.04 -13.67
C TRP A 419 -6.52 -3.46 -14.75
N SER A 420 -6.09 -3.33 -16.01
CA SER A 420 -6.70 -4.01 -17.16
C SER A 420 -5.67 -4.96 -17.77
N ASP A 421 -6.09 -6.17 -18.14
CA ASP A 421 -5.18 -7.13 -18.75
C ASP A 421 -4.82 -6.71 -20.19
N LYS A 422 -3.63 -7.12 -20.63
CA LYS A 422 -3.02 -6.69 -21.90
C LYS A 422 -3.88 -7.05 -23.11
N GLU A 423 -4.45 -8.25 -23.07
CA GLU A 423 -5.33 -8.79 -24.09
C GLU A 423 -6.64 -7.99 -24.18
N ASP A 424 -7.18 -7.54 -23.04
CA ASP A 424 -8.39 -6.72 -22.99
C ASP A 424 -8.10 -5.29 -23.52
N CYS A 425 -6.93 -4.72 -23.21
CA CYS A 425 -6.49 -3.43 -23.74
C CYS A 425 -6.34 -3.49 -25.29
N ALA A 426 -5.79 -4.58 -25.81
CA ALA A 426 -5.64 -4.80 -27.25
C ALA A 426 -6.99 -5.03 -27.95
N ASP A 427 -7.90 -5.77 -27.33
CA ASP A 427 -9.29 -5.93 -27.80
C ASP A 427 -10.03 -4.59 -27.84
N GLY A 428 -9.86 -3.76 -26.81
CA GLY A 428 -10.43 -2.42 -26.72
C GLY A 428 -9.93 -1.50 -27.84
N ALA A 429 -8.63 -1.45 -28.06
CA ALA A 429 -8.02 -0.67 -29.14
C ALA A 429 -8.45 -1.15 -30.54
N LEU A 430 -8.64 -2.46 -30.73
CA LEU A 430 -9.15 -3.01 -31.99
C LEU A 430 -10.61 -2.61 -32.21
N ALA A 431 -11.45 -2.73 -31.19
CA ALA A 431 -12.85 -2.32 -31.24
C ALA A 431 -12.99 -0.81 -31.51
N LEU A 432 -12.13 0.01 -30.90
CA LEU A 432 -12.06 1.46 -31.15
C LEU A 432 -11.76 1.77 -32.63
N GLY A 433 -10.69 1.19 -33.18
CA GLY A 433 -10.35 1.39 -34.59
C GLY A 433 -11.42 0.87 -35.56
N GLN A 434 -12.05 -0.26 -35.25
CA GLN A 434 -13.16 -0.79 -36.05
C GLN A 434 -14.43 0.08 -35.96
N ALA A 435 -14.73 0.68 -34.80
CA ALA A 435 -15.85 1.61 -34.64
C ALA A 435 -15.65 2.88 -35.48
N VAL A 436 -14.44 3.43 -35.48
CA VAL A 436 -14.04 4.59 -36.30
C VAL A 436 -14.17 4.28 -37.80
N LEU A 437 -13.62 3.15 -38.27
CA LEU A 437 -13.75 2.71 -39.67
C LEU A 437 -15.22 2.47 -40.07
N HIS A 438 -16.01 1.89 -39.18
CA HIS A 438 -17.44 1.69 -39.40
C HIS A 438 -18.26 2.97 -39.48
N TYR A 439 -17.77 4.07 -38.91
CA TYR A 439 -18.37 5.40 -39.06
C TYR A 439 -17.89 6.11 -40.34
N ASP A 440 -16.62 5.94 -40.72
CA ASP A 440 -16.05 6.42 -41.98
C ASP A 440 -16.79 5.84 -43.20
N GLU A 441 -17.13 4.54 -43.16
CA GLU A 441 -18.00 3.87 -44.14
C GLU A 441 -19.37 4.57 -44.30
N LEU A 442 -19.97 5.05 -43.19
CA LEU A 442 -21.24 5.77 -43.22
C LEU A 442 -21.08 7.15 -43.86
N LEU A 443 -19.99 7.88 -43.57
CA LEU A 443 -19.71 9.17 -44.21
C LEU A 443 -19.47 9.02 -45.72
N SER A 444 -18.79 7.95 -46.16
CA SER A 444 -18.53 7.67 -47.58
C SER A 444 -19.77 7.28 -48.40
N SER A 445 -20.89 6.99 -47.74
CA SER A 445 -22.10 6.45 -48.38
C SER A 445 -23.03 7.57 -48.89
N PRO A 446 -23.33 7.66 -50.22
CA PRO A 446 -24.09 8.78 -50.80
C PRO A 446 -25.52 9.00 -50.26
N SER A 447 -26.09 8.03 -49.55
CA SER A 447 -27.44 8.10 -48.97
C SER A 447 -27.47 8.53 -47.50
N ALA A 448 -26.33 8.52 -46.80
CA ALA A 448 -26.27 8.78 -45.36
C ALA A 448 -26.01 10.26 -45.03
N ALA A 449 -25.23 10.95 -45.87
CA ALA A 449 -24.84 12.36 -45.69
C ALA A 449 -26.02 13.35 -45.54
N GLN A 450 -27.22 13.01 -46.06
CA GLN A 450 -28.44 13.82 -45.89
C GLN A 450 -29.20 13.58 -44.58
N SER A 451 -28.72 12.69 -43.69
CA SER A 451 -29.46 12.30 -42.47
C SER A 451 -28.66 12.44 -41.17
N LEU A 452 -27.41 12.91 -41.25
CA LEU A 452 -26.47 12.99 -40.12
C LEU A 452 -26.13 14.43 -39.68
N ILE A 453 -26.64 15.45 -40.37
CA ILE A 453 -26.39 16.87 -40.08
C ILE A 453 -27.69 17.50 -39.54
N PRO A 454 -27.69 18.13 -38.33
CA PRO A 454 -28.82 18.93 -37.86
C PRO A 454 -28.93 20.24 -38.66
N GLU A 455 -30.12 20.58 -39.16
CA GLU A 455 -30.37 21.90 -39.78
C GLU A 455 -30.36 23.00 -38.70
N ALA A 456 -29.57 24.06 -38.93
CA ALA A 456 -29.52 25.23 -38.05
C ALA A 456 -30.75 26.12 -38.25
N ASP A 457 -31.67 26.13 -37.29
CA ASP A 457 -32.93 26.88 -37.37
C ASP A 457 -32.73 28.40 -37.14
N ALA A 458 -32.55 29.12 -38.25
CA ALA A 458 -32.32 30.55 -38.27
C ALA A 458 -33.62 31.38 -38.10
N SER A 459 -34.31 31.27 -36.96
CA SER A 459 -35.45 32.16 -36.66
C SER A 459 -35.74 32.43 -35.16
N SER A 460 -35.28 33.57 -34.64
CA SER A 460 -36.06 34.46 -33.74
C SER A 460 -35.26 35.68 -33.24
N GLN A 461 -35.42 36.82 -33.92
CA GLN A 461 -35.11 38.14 -33.34
C GLN A 461 -36.29 38.65 -32.49
N SER A 462 -36.01 39.67 -31.66
CA SER A 462 -36.91 40.32 -30.68
C SER A 462 -37.16 39.53 -29.38
N SER A 463 -37.26 40.13 -28.19
CA SER A 463 -37.52 41.54 -27.86
C SER A 463 -36.81 42.02 -26.57
N ARG A 464 -36.65 43.36 -26.41
CA ARG A 464 -36.09 44.05 -25.23
C ARG A 464 -37.12 44.19 -24.10
N SER A 465 -36.66 44.18 -22.83
CA SER A 465 -37.23 44.92 -21.68
C SER A 465 -36.27 44.79 -20.47
N SER A 466 -35.37 45.75 -20.20
CA SER A 466 -35.54 46.94 -19.30
C SER A 466 -35.28 46.68 -17.79
N TYR A 467 -34.22 47.29 -17.25
CA TYR A 467 -33.87 47.42 -15.82
C TYR A 467 -34.94 48.19 -15.00
N PRO A 468 -34.92 48.15 -13.65
CA PRO A 468 -34.16 49.17 -12.88
C PRO A 468 -33.43 48.67 -11.61
N ASP A 469 -32.19 49.15 -11.43
CA ASP A 469 -31.56 49.53 -10.14
C ASP A 469 -32.15 50.91 -9.68
N PRO A 470 -31.89 51.50 -8.49
CA PRO A 470 -30.91 51.15 -7.42
C PRO A 470 -31.47 51.27 -5.97
N GLU A 471 -30.62 51.18 -4.92
CA GLU A 471 -30.36 52.28 -3.94
C GLU A 471 -29.51 51.87 -2.70
N SER A 472 -28.77 52.84 -2.17
CA SER A 472 -27.99 52.88 -0.90
C SER A 472 -28.11 54.34 -0.37
N PRO A 473 -27.97 54.71 0.93
CA PRO A 473 -26.68 54.60 1.68
C PRO A 473 -26.70 54.61 3.26
N ASP A 474 -25.54 54.39 3.90
CA ASP A 474 -24.92 55.05 5.12
C ASP A 474 -25.69 55.38 6.45
N PRO A 475 -25.02 55.82 7.57
CA PRO A 475 -23.70 55.47 8.18
C PRO A 475 -23.68 55.45 9.76
N GLU A 476 -22.46 55.45 10.38
CA GLU A 476 -22.09 55.86 11.78
C GLU A 476 -22.51 54.93 12.97
N SER A 477 -21.79 54.78 14.12
CA SER A 477 -20.81 55.65 14.84
C SER A 477 -19.82 54.90 15.80
N GLU A 478 -18.61 55.46 15.92
CA GLU A 478 -17.68 55.75 17.06
C GLU A 478 -17.59 54.94 18.40
N TYR A 479 -16.34 54.49 18.71
CA TYR A 479 -15.45 54.66 19.91
C TYR A 479 -15.97 54.97 21.35
N PRO A 480 -15.23 54.68 22.47
CA PRO A 480 -13.76 54.82 22.65
C PRO A 480 -13.03 53.78 23.55
N ALA A 481 -11.75 54.08 23.88
CA ALA A 481 -10.80 53.24 24.63
C ALA A 481 -10.42 53.82 26.02
N ASP A 482 -9.80 53.00 26.90
CA ASP A 482 -8.68 53.36 27.80
C ASP A 482 -8.17 52.09 28.54
N THR A 483 -6.89 51.68 28.45
CA THR A 483 -5.65 52.06 29.17
C THR A 483 -5.55 51.65 30.67
N GLY A 484 -4.37 51.16 31.08
CA GLY A 484 -4.08 50.83 32.49
C GLY A 484 -2.87 49.90 32.73
N ILE A 485 -1.66 50.46 32.88
CA ILE A 485 -0.40 49.74 33.20
C ILE A 485 -0.02 49.96 34.68
N VAL A 486 0.42 48.92 35.41
CA VAL A 486 1.40 49.03 36.54
C VAL A 486 2.29 47.77 36.61
N SER A 487 3.55 47.93 37.03
CA SER A 487 4.63 46.94 37.05
C SER A 487 5.30 46.75 38.43
N ALA A 488 5.94 45.59 38.67
CA ALA A 488 7.07 45.32 39.59
C ALA A 488 7.51 43.83 39.42
N SER A 489 8.72 43.44 38.97
CA SER A 489 10.06 43.49 39.62
C SER A 489 10.15 42.64 40.91
N ASN A 490 11.03 41.66 41.14
CA ASN A 490 12.22 41.09 40.43
C ASN A 490 12.24 39.54 40.64
N ASP A 491 13.26 38.68 40.43
CA ASP A 491 14.71 38.84 40.23
C ASP A 491 15.37 37.57 39.57
N LYS A 492 16.70 37.60 39.38
CA LYS A 492 17.75 36.55 39.17
C LYS A 492 17.38 35.05 39.15
N THR A 493 18.06 34.16 38.39
CA THR A 493 19.48 34.16 37.96
C THR A 493 19.73 33.69 36.52
N GLN A 494 20.82 34.17 35.91
CA GLN A 494 21.34 33.72 34.60
C GLN A 494 22.23 32.46 34.71
N ALA A 495 22.24 31.64 33.65
CA ALA A 495 23.45 30.98 33.15
C ALA A 495 23.28 30.63 31.65
N VAL A 496 24.31 30.94 30.84
CA VAL A 496 24.36 30.64 29.39
C VAL A 496 25.58 29.78 29.10
N VAL A 497 25.40 28.63 28.45
CA VAL A 497 26.46 27.80 27.86
C VAL A 497 25.88 27.20 26.57
N ARG A 498 26.13 27.81 25.39
CA ARG A 498 27.20 27.45 24.43
C ARG A 498 27.28 25.96 24.09
N HIS A 499 26.99 25.64 22.82
CA HIS A 499 27.37 24.36 22.21
C HIS A 499 28.88 24.15 22.23
N ASP A 500 29.30 22.93 22.55
CA ASP A 500 30.63 22.37 22.27
C ASP A 500 30.42 20.98 21.62
N PRO A 501 30.93 20.72 20.40
CA PRO A 501 30.59 19.50 19.65
C PRO A 501 31.50 18.28 19.94
N ASN A 502 32.26 18.27 21.05
CA ASN A 502 33.11 17.12 21.42
C ASN A 502 32.85 16.62 22.84
N VAL A 503 32.02 15.58 22.99
CA VAL A 503 31.96 14.77 24.21
C VAL A 503 32.18 13.30 23.84
N SER A 504 33.31 12.76 24.27
CA SER A 504 33.61 11.32 24.23
C SER A 504 32.96 10.60 25.42
N TRP A 505 32.45 9.38 25.19
CA TRP A 505 31.91 8.52 26.25
C TRP A 505 32.98 8.22 27.32
N ASP A 506 32.65 8.49 28.59
CA ASP A 506 33.51 8.27 29.75
C ASP A 506 33.50 6.78 30.17
N THR A 507 34.68 6.21 30.37
CA THR A 507 34.92 4.81 30.75
C THR A 507 35.13 4.60 32.26
N SER A 508 34.82 5.59 33.10
CA SER A 508 35.17 5.63 34.53
C SER A 508 34.38 4.72 35.49
N LEU A 509 33.48 3.84 35.01
CA LEU A 509 32.80 2.82 35.84
C LEU A 509 33.66 1.56 36.07
N HIS A 510 34.85 1.72 36.63
CA HIS A 510 35.87 0.66 36.67
C HIS A 510 36.40 0.29 38.08
N PRO A 511 35.54 -0.25 38.98
CA PRO A 511 36.00 -1.31 39.88
C PRO A 511 35.26 -2.65 39.71
N LEU A 512 33.92 -2.62 39.65
CA LEU A 512 33.06 -3.82 39.67
C LEU A 512 33.25 -4.75 38.45
N PHE A 513 33.61 -4.21 37.28
CA PHE A 513 33.89 -5.01 36.10
C PHE A 513 35.18 -5.83 36.21
N GLY A 514 36.17 -5.38 37.00
CA GLY A 514 37.44 -6.10 37.17
C GLY A 514 37.25 -7.43 37.90
N ASP A 515 36.54 -7.41 39.03
CA ASP A 515 36.35 -8.60 39.87
C ASP A 515 35.53 -9.69 39.15
N ILE A 516 34.49 -9.30 38.40
CA ILE A 516 33.65 -10.26 37.65
C ILE A 516 34.39 -10.79 36.41
N TYR A 517 35.18 -9.96 35.72
CA TYR A 517 36.02 -10.43 34.61
C TYR A 517 37.11 -11.42 35.09
N SER A 518 37.67 -11.22 36.29
CA SER A 518 38.61 -12.17 36.91
C SER A 518 37.95 -13.51 37.26
N LEU A 519 36.67 -13.46 37.67
CA LEU A 519 35.84 -14.62 37.98
C LEU A 519 35.49 -15.45 36.72
N LEU A 520 35.26 -14.79 35.58
CA LEU A 520 34.97 -15.42 34.28
C LEU A 520 36.23 -15.89 33.53
N SER A 521 37.40 -15.32 33.82
CA SER A 521 38.69 -15.72 33.25
C SER A 521 39.44 -16.78 34.07
N GLY A 522 38.82 -17.27 35.16
CA GLY A 522 39.31 -18.42 35.93
C GLY A 522 40.43 -18.12 36.94
N ASN A 523 40.69 -16.85 37.26
CA ASN A 523 41.72 -16.44 38.21
C ASN A 523 41.12 -15.73 39.43
N LEU A 524 40.79 -16.50 40.48
CA LEU A 524 40.81 -16.07 41.90
C LEU A 524 40.67 -17.29 42.84
N SER A 525 41.35 -17.25 43.98
CA SER A 525 41.30 -18.28 45.04
C SER A 525 40.08 -18.11 45.96
N GLN A 526 39.62 -19.20 46.59
CA GLN A 526 38.31 -19.36 47.26
C GLN A 526 37.96 -18.42 48.45
N ASP A 527 38.82 -17.47 48.85
CA ASP A 527 38.71 -16.73 50.13
C ASP A 527 38.70 -15.18 50.00
N SER A 528 38.07 -14.60 48.98
CA SER A 528 37.94 -13.12 48.85
C SER A 528 36.52 -12.60 49.12
N PRO A 529 36.35 -11.46 49.84
CA PRO A 529 35.05 -10.99 50.32
C PRO A 529 34.21 -10.29 49.23
N MET A 530 32.89 -10.46 49.31
CA MET A 530 31.87 -9.89 48.40
C MET A 530 31.91 -8.36 48.28
N PRO A 531 31.83 -7.79 47.05
CA PRO A 531 31.60 -6.36 46.83
C PRO A 531 30.24 -5.87 47.35
N ARG A 532 30.14 -4.58 47.67
CA ARG A 532 28.90 -3.96 48.19
C ARG A 532 27.88 -3.69 47.07
N ALA A 533 26.60 -3.72 47.46
CA ALA A 533 25.45 -3.53 46.59
C ALA A 533 25.49 -2.25 45.74
N VAL A 534 25.05 -2.37 44.50
CA VAL A 534 24.89 -1.28 43.53
C VAL A 534 23.53 -0.61 43.75
N SER A 535 23.46 0.72 43.66
CA SER A 535 22.17 1.45 43.64
C SER A 535 21.41 1.16 42.34
N PRO A 536 20.17 0.65 42.38
CA PRO A 536 19.41 0.39 41.16
C PRO A 536 18.92 1.69 40.52
N ILE A 537 18.79 1.69 39.19
CA ILE A 537 17.70 2.45 38.57
C ILE A 537 16.42 1.68 38.91
N ILE A 538 15.69 2.17 39.91
CA ILE A 538 14.47 1.51 40.39
C ILE A 538 13.37 1.75 39.37
N ILE A 539 12.96 0.69 38.68
CA ILE A 539 11.62 0.55 38.13
C ILE A 539 10.87 -0.30 39.15
N ASP A 540 9.81 0.24 39.76
CA ASP A 540 9.07 -0.39 40.86
C ASP A 540 8.20 -1.57 40.37
N PHE A 541 8.84 -2.72 40.11
CA PHE A 541 8.20 -4.03 40.11
C PHE A 541 8.90 -4.93 41.14
N PRO A 542 8.16 -5.77 41.88
CA PRO A 542 8.78 -6.71 42.82
C PRO A 542 9.61 -7.72 42.02
N PRO A 543 10.93 -7.85 42.25
CA PRO A 543 11.73 -8.83 41.54
C PRO A 543 11.23 -10.24 41.88
N ILE A 544 11.09 -11.09 40.85
CA ILE A 544 10.81 -12.51 41.05
C ILE A 544 11.98 -13.09 41.83
N SER A 545 11.75 -13.33 43.11
CA SER A 545 12.76 -13.79 44.05
C SER A 545 13.36 -15.11 43.57
N TRP A 546 14.69 -15.23 43.72
CA TRP A 546 15.40 -16.48 43.49
C TRP A 546 14.66 -17.63 44.18
N PRO A 547 14.38 -18.77 43.50
CA PRO A 547 13.48 -19.78 44.03
C PRO A 547 13.97 -20.37 45.36
N GLY A 548 13.10 -20.31 46.38
CA GLY A 548 13.36 -20.89 47.69
C GLY A 548 13.23 -22.42 47.69
N SER A 549 14.16 -23.08 48.41
CA SER A 549 14.21 -24.48 48.86
C SER A 549 14.02 -25.66 47.89
N ASP A 550 13.30 -25.52 46.77
CA ASP A 550 12.81 -26.67 46.00
C ASP A 550 13.62 -26.98 44.72
N LEU A 551 14.66 -26.17 44.43
CA LEU A 551 15.68 -26.49 43.43
C LEU A 551 16.91 -27.15 44.07
N GLN A 552 17.59 -27.99 43.29
CA GLN A 552 18.78 -28.72 43.73
C GLN A 552 19.88 -27.75 44.22
N THR A 553 20.51 -28.11 45.34
CA THR A 553 21.43 -27.26 46.11
C THR A 553 22.70 -26.83 45.36
N ASP A 554 23.03 -27.48 44.25
CA ASP A 554 24.16 -27.13 43.39
C ASP A 554 23.95 -25.80 42.63
N LEU A 555 22.72 -25.53 42.18
CA LEU A 555 22.39 -24.26 41.53
C LEU A 555 22.32 -23.12 42.55
N VAL A 556 21.69 -23.38 43.70
CA VAL A 556 21.40 -22.38 44.75
C VAL A 556 22.67 -21.89 45.46
N ASN A 557 23.72 -22.71 45.53
CA ASN A 557 24.97 -22.35 46.21
C ASN A 557 26.02 -21.66 45.31
N SER A 558 25.75 -21.48 44.01
CA SER A 558 26.69 -20.88 43.06
C SER A 558 26.47 -19.37 42.93
N SER A 559 27.37 -18.56 43.49
CA SER A 559 27.32 -17.08 43.36
C SER A 559 27.30 -16.62 41.91
N THR A 560 28.01 -17.32 41.01
CA THR A 560 27.99 -17.07 39.57
C THR A 560 26.60 -17.28 38.96
N HIS A 561 25.85 -18.30 39.39
CA HIS A 561 24.49 -18.54 38.88
C HIS A 561 23.51 -17.48 39.40
N HIS A 562 23.64 -17.01 40.65
CA HIS A 562 22.86 -15.87 41.15
C HIS A 562 23.09 -14.62 40.30
N VAL A 563 24.35 -14.23 40.06
CA VAL A 563 24.68 -13.05 39.23
C VAL A 563 24.14 -13.20 37.79
N LEU A 564 24.24 -14.39 37.20
CA LEU A 564 23.69 -14.65 35.86
C LEU A 564 22.16 -14.64 35.81
N TRP A 565 21.47 -15.01 36.89
CA TRP A 565 20.01 -14.96 36.99
C TRP A 565 19.47 -13.55 37.25
N ASP A 566 20.14 -12.79 38.12
CA ASP A 566 19.87 -11.37 38.30
C ASP A 566 20.11 -10.62 36.98
N TYR A 567 21.18 -10.98 36.24
CA TYR A 567 21.40 -10.48 34.88
C TYR A 567 20.25 -10.90 33.95
N PHE A 568 19.83 -12.18 33.94
CA PHE A 568 18.72 -12.66 33.10
C PHE A 568 17.44 -11.84 33.31
N THR A 569 16.98 -11.77 34.56
CA THR A 569 15.72 -11.10 34.93
C THR A 569 15.77 -9.58 34.71
N GLN A 570 16.92 -8.94 34.89
CA GLN A 570 17.08 -7.49 34.67
C GLN A 570 17.37 -7.10 33.21
N ARG A 571 18.00 -7.98 32.41
CA ARG A 571 18.46 -7.65 31.04
C ARG A 571 17.68 -8.32 29.92
N ALA A 572 16.75 -9.25 30.19
CA ALA A 572 15.89 -9.85 29.16
C ALA A 572 15.23 -8.81 28.23
N LEU A 573 14.84 -7.65 28.77
CA LEU A 573 14.31 -6.49 28.02
C LEU A 573 15.20 -5.99 26.87
N GLN A 574 16.53 -6.10 26.98
CA GLN A 574 17.47 -5.66 25.94
C GLN A 574 17.77 -6.75 24.90
N VAL A 575 17.43 -7.99 25.22
CA VAL A 575 17.69 -9.16 24.39
C VAL A 575 16.50 -9.46 23.50
N PHE A 576 15.29 -9.36 24.05
CA PHE A 576 14.16 -10.10 23.51
C PHE A 576 12.96 -9.32 22.97
N LEU A 577 12.77 -8.01 23.22
CA LEU A 577 12.02 -7.11 22.31
C LEU A 577 11.85 -5.63 22.74
N CYS A 578 11.33 -4.88 21.77
CA CYS A 578 10.76 -3.54 21.77
C CYS A 578 9.73 -3.25 22.89
N TRP A 579 10.19 -2.84 24.08
CA TRP A 579 9.30 -2.30 25.13
C TRP A 579 9.82 -0.97 25.72
N GLU A 580 8.95 0.04 25.83
CA GLU A 580 9.20 1.27 26.58
C GLU A 580 8.42 1.31 27.90
N PRO A 581 9.08 1.39 29.07
CA PRO A 581 8.40 1.44 30.38
C PRO A 581 7.51 2.67 30.60
N ASN A 582 7.65 3.73 29.80
CA ASN A 582 6.86 4.96 29.95
C ASN A 582 5.44 4.83 29.41
N ASP A 583 5.16 3.81 28.58
CA ASP A 583 3.81 3.50 28.10
C ASP A 583 2.95 2.76 29.16
N ALA A 584 3.39 2.77 30.43
CA ALA A 584 2.73 2.21 31.61
C ALA A 584 1.42 2.92 32.04
N ARG A 585 0.63 3.39 31.07
CA ARG A 585 -0.83 3.52 31.21
C ARG A 585 -1.56 2.24 30.79
N LEU A 586 -0.85 1.29 30.19
CA LEU A 586 -1.28 -0.11 30.12
C LEU A 586 -1.54 -0.66 31.54
N ASP A 587 -2.48 -1.59 31.62
CA ASP A 587 -3.19 -1.93 32.86
C ASP A 587 -2.29 -2.33 34.05
N LYS A 588 -2.77 -2.09 35.27
CA LYS A 588 -2.12 -2.57 36.51
C LYS A 588 -2.09 -4.09 36.62
N GLU A 589 -2.79 -4.78 35.73
CA GLU A 589 -2.85 -6.23 35.61
C GLU A 589 -1.81 -6.79 34.62
N TYR A 590 -0.95 -5.95 34.00
CA TYR A 590 0.04 -6.42 33.05
C TYR A 590 1.39 -6.83 33.66
N ASN A 591 1.82 -8.04 33.34
CA ASN A 591 3.11 -8.60 33.71
C ASN A 591 3.98 -8.81 32.46
N ASP A 592 5.19 -8.26 32.46
CA ASP A 592 6.11 -8.32 31.32
C ASP A 592 6.48 -9.78 30.97
N PRO A 593 6.29 -10.24 29.72
CA PRO A 593 6.45 -11.63 29.35
C PRO A 593 7.92 -12.10 29.26
N TYR A 594 8.88 -11.17 29.20
CA TYR A 594 10.30 -11.48 29.25
C TYR A 594 10.87 -11.40 30.66
N GLN A 595 10.31 -10.57 31.55
CA GLN A 595 10.69 -10.48 32.96
C GLN A 595 9.91 -11.42 33.88
N GLU A 596 8.70 -11.82 33.53
CA GLU A 596 7.86 -12.75 34.32
C GLU A 596 7.64 -14.09 33.62
N ASN A 597 7.16 -14.09 32.38
CA ASN A 597 6.67 -15.33 31.76
C ASN A 597 7.81 -16.31 31.42
N ILE A 598 8.93 -15.86 30.83
CA ILE A 598 10.09 -16.76 30.62
C ILE A 598 10.73 -17.20 31.95
N PRO A 599 11.04 -16.30 32.92
CA PRO A 599 11.53 -16.71 34.23
C PRO A 599 10.62 -17.67 34.97
N THR A 600 9.29 -17.53 34.88
CA THR A 600 8.32 -18.46 35.48
C THR A 600 8.47 -19.89 34.94
N VAL A 601 8.68 -20.06 33.63
CA VAL A 601 8.94 -21.38 33.04
C VAL A 601 10.34 -21.90 33.42
N ALA A 602 11.34 -21.02 33.46
CA ALA A 602 12.71 -21.37 33.85
C ALA A 602 12.80 -21.86 35.31
N VAL A 603 12.15 -21.17 36.26
CA VAL A 603 12.09 -21.57 37.68
C VAL A 603 11.50 -22.96 37.87
N ARG A 604 10.50 -23.33 37.07
CA ARG A 604 9.84 -24.65 37.13
C ARG A 604 10.60 -25.75 36.37
N SER A 605 11.68 -25.42 35.65
CA SER A 605 12.37 -26.38 34.78
C SER A 605 13.89 -26.19 34.76
N ARG A 606 14.63 -27.11 35.41
CA ARG A 606 16.10 -27.13 35.44
C ARG A 606 16.76 -26.97 34.05
N PRO A 607 16.35 -27.67 32.95
CA PRO A 607 16.96 -27.44 31.64
C PRO A 607 16.73 -26.01 31.12
N MET A 608 15.55 -25.42 31.33
CA MET A 608 15.24 -24.06 30.91
C MET A 608 16.00 -23.01 31.73
N MET A 609 16.13 -23.23 33.05
CA MET A 609 17.00 -22.46 33.95
C MET A 609 18.45 -22.44 33.43
N LEU A 610 19.05 -23.61 33.18
CA LEU A 610 20.43 -23.72 32.70
C LEU A 610 20.63 -23.08 31.33
N ALA A 611 19.66 -23.20 30.41
CA ALA A 611 19.71 -22.52 29.11
C ALA A 611 19.59 -20.99 29.24
N SER A 612 18.79 -20.49 30.19
CA SER A 612 18.65 -19.05 30.49
C SER A 612 19.93 -18.47 31.10
N LEU A 613 20.61 -19.25 31.96
CA LEU A 613 21.94 -18.91 32.49
C LEU A 613 23.01 -18.94 31.39
N ALA A 614 22.98 -19.93 30.48
CA ALA A 614 23.90 -20.03 29.34
C ALA A 614 23.78 -18.81 28.42
N LEU A 615 22.54 -18.39 28.14
CA LEU A 615 22.25 -17.18 27.38
C LEU A 615 22.76 -15.93 28.10
N SER A 616 22.50 -15.81 29.40
CA SER A 616 23.00 -14.67 30.19
C SER A 616 24.52 -14.60 30.22
N ALA A 617 25.20 -15.75 30.36
CA ALA A 617 26.66 -15.84 30.30
C ALA A 617 27.20 -15.45 28.91
N PHE A 618 26.50 -15.83 27.84
CA PHE A 618 26.83 -15.47 26.46
C PHE A 618 26.73 -13.95 26.23
N HIS A 619 25.64 -13.31 26.70
CA HIS A 619 25.51 -11.85 26.65
C HIS A 619 26.57 -11.13 27.47
N PHE A 620 26.82 -11.61 28.70
CA PHE A 620 27.80 -11.01 29.60
C PHE A 620 29.23 -11.11 29.04
N ALA A 621 29.56 -12.24 28.39
CA ALA A 621 30.87 -12.48 27.78
C ALA A 621 31.13 -11.62 26.54
N GLY A 622 30.10 -11.26 25.77
CA GLY A 622 30.24 -10.47 24.53
C GLY A 622 31.01 -9.17 24.74
N ALA A 623 30.70 -8.44 25.82
CA ALA A 623 31.31 -7.15 26.15
C ALA A 623 32.84 -7.16 26.40
N GLY A 624 33.51 -8.33 26.36
CA GLY A 624 34.87 -8.52 26.88
C GLY A 624 35.88 -9.32 26.02
N GLY A 625 35.53 -9.79 24.82
CA GLY A 625 36.50 -10.41 23.88
C GLY A 625 36.34 -11.92 23.63
N ASN A 626 37.32 -12.50 22.92
CA ASN A 626 37.25 -13.72 22.09
C ASN A 626 36.19 -14.78 22.50
N PHE A 627 35.12 -14.80 21.72
CA PHE A 627 33.78 -15.28 22.09
C PHE A 627 33.56 -16.79 21.89
N ASP A 628 34.15 -17.40 20.86
CA ASP A 628 33.69 -18.71 20.37
C ASP A 628 33.94 -19.88 21.34
N ASN A 629 34.81 -19.71 22.34
CA ASN A 629 35.29 -20.74 23.26
C ASN A 629 35.08 -20.39 24.76
N ASN A 630 34.08 -19.57 25.13
CA ASN A 630 33.84 -19.26 26.55
C ASN A 630 33.46 -20.54 27.36
N PRO A 631 34.29 -20.99 28.34
CA PRO A 631 34.07 -22.28 28.99
C PRO A 631 32.79 -22.35 29.82
N LEU A 632 32.34 -21.22 30.40
CA LEU A 632 31.13 -21.16 31.22
C LEU A 632 29.89 -21.32 30.34
N VAL A 633 29.83 -20.64 29.20
CA VAL A 633 28.75 -20.80 28.22
C VAL A 633 28.68 -22.25 27.76
N THR A 634 29.82 -22.84 27.36
CA THR A 634 29.86 -24.25 26.94
C THR A 634 29.44 -25.23 28.04
N SER A 635 29.84 -25.01 29.31
CA SER A 635 29.41 -25.86 30.43
C SER A 635 27.90 -25.78 30.65
N LEU A 636 27.35 -24.56 30.74
CA LEU A 636 25.92 -24.35 30.97
C LEU A 636 25.06 -24.92 29.84
N MET A 637 25.48 -24.79 28.57
CA MET A 637 24.81 -25.42 27.43
C MET A 637 24.86 -26.95 27.48
N LEU A 638 26.02 -27.53 27.86
CA LEU A 638 26.17 -28.98 28.01
C LEU A 638 25.32 -29.52 29.17
N GLU A 639 25.25 -28.79 30.28
CA GLU A 639 24.41 -29.13 31.43
C GLU A 639 22.93 -28.99 31.12
N ALA A 640 22.50 -27.92 30.44
CA ALA A 640 21.12 -27.75 29.97
C ALA A 640 20.70 -28.91 29.05
N SER A 641 21.56 -29.27 28.09
CA SER A 641 21.33 -30.39 27.18
C SER A 641 21.24 -31.75 27.91
N LYS A 642 22.15 -32.00 28.87
CA LYS A 642 22.08 -33.20 29.74
C LYS A 642 20.81 -33.22 30.59
N ALA A 643 20.41 -32.08 31.16
CA ALA A 643 19.18 -31.96 31.95
C ALA A 643 17.93 -32.18 31.09
N LEU A 644 17.93 -31.70 29.84
CA LEU A 644 16.85 -31.92 28.87
C LEU A 644 16.77 -33.40 28.47
N ALA A 645 17.89 -34.04 28.18
CA ALA A 645 17.94 -35.48 27.89
C ALA A 645 17.56 -36.35 29.11
N ALA A 646 17.88 -35.91 30.33
CA ALA A 646 17.50 -36.56 31.57
C ALA A 646 16.03 -36.35 31.95
N SER A 647 15.39 -35.27 31.47
CA SER A 647 13.95 -35.07 31.59
C SER A 647 13.25 -36.13 30.73
N ARG A 648 12.79 -37.21 31.38
CA ARG A 648 12.38 -38.43 30.67
C ARG A 648 11.15 -38.18 29.80
N PHE A 649 11.37 -38.20 28.49
CA PHE A 649 10.35 -38.26 27.43
C PHE A 649 9.54 -39.59 27.43
N GLN A 650 9.42 -40.29 28.58
CA GLN A 650 8.93 -41.67 28.68
C GLN A 650 7.84 -41.85 29.77
N GLN A 651 6.65 -42.24 29.30
CA GLN A 651 5.61 -43.04 29.98
C GLN A 651 4.40 -42.39 30.71
N GLN A 652 4.11 -41.09 30.62
CA GLN A 652 2.77 -40.54 30.96
C GLN A 652 2.38 -39.34 30.06
N PRO A 653 1.08 -38.95 30.00
CA PRO A 653 0.66 -37.76 29.27
C PRO A 653 1.34 -36.51 29.87
N ARG A 654 2.17 -35.86 29.05
CA ARG A 654 2.90 -34.65 29.43
C ARG A 654 1.97 -33.54 29.88
N THR A 655 2.46 -32.72 30.80
CA THR A 655 1.90 -31.40 31.09
C THR A 655 2.25 -30.41 29.97
N CYS A 656 1.50 -29.32 29.87
CA CYS A 656 1.82 -28.22 28.95
C CYS A 656 3.12 -27.50 29.32
N GLU A 657 3.41 -27.36 30.61
CA GLU A 657 4.58 -26.66 31.12
C GLU A 657 5.88 -27.40 30.73
N GLU A 658 5.89 -28.74 30.79
CA GLU A 658 7.01 -29.56 30.33
C GLU A 658 7.29 -29.41 28.81
N LEU A 659 6.23 -29.33 28.00
CA LEU A 659 6.35 -29.12 26.56
C LEU A 659 6.89 -27.72 26.25
N LEU A 660 6.33 -26.67 26.87
CA LEU A 660 6.84 -25.30 26.74
C LEU A 660 8.29 -25.18 27.19
N ALA A 661 8.65 -25.75 28.33
CA ALA A 661 10.04 -25.75 28.81
C ALA A 661 11.00 -26.49 27.86
N THR A 662 10.53 -27.56 27.19
CA THR A 662 11.31 -28.25 26.15
C THR A 662 11.54 -27.32 24.96
N ILE A 663 10.48 -26.71 24.42
CA ILE A 663 10.53 -25.79 23.28
C ILE A 663 11.49 -24.63 23.57
N GLY A 664 11.36 -24.00 24.74
CA GLY A 664 12.24 -22.90 25.17
C GLY A 664 13.70 -23.33 25.32
N THR A 665 13.97 -24.44 26.02
CA THR A 665 15.35 -24.94 26.21
C THR A 665 16.02 -25.24 24.87
N ALA A 666 15.33 -25.99 24.00
CA ALA A 666 15.86 -26.40 22.72
C ALA A 666 16.08 -25.19 21.79
N SER A 667 15.15 -24.22 21.79
CA SER A 667 15.28 -22.95 21.08
C SER A 667 16.50 -22.14 21.55
N PHE A 668 16.73 -22.01 22.86
CA PHE A 668 17.88 -21.30 23.41
C PHE A 668 19.21 -21.99 23.11
N LEU A 669 19.27 -23.32 23.19
CA LEU A 669 20.48 -24.08 22.82
C LEU A 669 20.82 -23.94 21.33
N TYR A 670 19.81 -23.97 20.47
CA TYR A 670 19.97 -23.73 19.03
C TYR A 670 20.46 -22.29 18.77
N LEU A 671 19.80 -21.28 19.34
CA LEU A 671 20.16 -19.86 19.25
C LEU A 671 21.63 -19.58 19.55
N LEU A 672 22.16 -20.20 20.60
CA LEU A 672 23.53 -19.96 21.08
C LEU A 672 24.61 -20.58 20.18
N LYS A 673 24.43 -21.84 19.74
CA LYS A 673 25.37 -22.55 18.84
C LYS A 673 24.61 -23.49 17.87
N PRO A 674 24.04 -22.96 16.76
CA PRO A 674 23.17 -23.73 15.86
C PRO A 674 23.80 -25.01 15.31
N THR A 675 25.09 -24.97 14.99
CA THR A 675 25.82 -26.09 14.37
C THR A 675 26.14 -27.21 15.36
N LEU A 676 26.46 -26.87 16.63
CA LEU A 676 26.72 -27.87 17.68
C LEU A 676 25.42 -28.48 18.23
N TYR A 677 24.31 -27.75 18.15
CA TYR A 677 23.01 -28.12 18.68
C TYR A 677 21.95 -28.25 17.56
N ALA A 678 22.35 -28.69 16.37
CA ALA A 678 21.49 -28.76 15.19
C ALA A 678 20.18 -29.56 15.42
N ASP A 679 20.25 -30.65 16.20
CA ASP A 679 19.10 -31.49 16.55
C ASP A 679 18.08 -30.81 17.49
N MET A 680 18.43 -29.68 18.11
CA MET A 680 17.54 -28.98 19.03
C MET A 680 16.37 -28.29 18.31
N LEU A 681 16.57 -27.75 17.10
CA LEU A 681 15.45 -27.16 16.34
C LEU A 681 14.41 -28.23 15.93
N PRO A 682 14.79 -29.41 15.38
CA PRO A 682 13.89 -30.56 15.22
C PRO A 682 13.17 -30.97 16.51
N LEU A 683 13.89 -31.06 17.64
CA LEU A 683 13.28 -31.38 18.94
C LEU A 683 12.22 -30.33 19.35
N SER A 684 12.52 -29.05 19.15
CA SER A 684 11.61 -27.94 19.41
C SER A 684 10.35 -28.02 18.54
N ARG A 685 10.50 -28.33 17.25
CA ARG A 685 9.37 -28.58 16.32
C ARG A 685 8.50 -29.72 16.80
N THR A 686 9.08 -30.87 17.15
CA THR A 686 8.31 -32.04 17.62
C THR A 686 7.55 -31.71 18.91
N ALA A 687 8.18 -31.01 19.86
CA ALA A 687 7.52 -30.57 21.09
C ALA A 687 6.38 -29.57 20.82
N ALA A 688 6.59 -28.62 19.90
CA ALA A 688 5.55 -27.70 19.45
C ALA A 688 4.38 -28.44 18.78
N ILE A 689 4.63 -29.38 17.86
CA ILE A 689 3.55 -30.18 17.23
C ILE A 689 2.76 -30.96 18.30
N CYS A 690 3.44 -31.62 19.26
CA CYS A 690 2.76 -32.31 20.36
C CYS A 690 1.89 -31.37 21.22
N LEU A 691 2.36 -30.14 21.47
CA LEU A 691 1.60 -29.11 22.19
C LEU A 691 0.38 -28.62 21.40
N LEU A 692 0.54 -28.43 20.09
CA LEU A 692 -0.45 -27.79 19.22
C LEU A 692 -1.51 -28.74 18.66
N SER A 693 -1.21 -30.03 18.50
CA SER A 693 -2.16 -31.07 18.03
C SER A 693 -3.10 -31.58 19.13
N ASP A 694 -2.72 -31.47 20.41
CA ASP A 694 -3.52 -32.01 21.52
C ASP A 694 -4.70 -31.09 21.89
N ALA A 695 -5.92 -31.62 21.73
CA ALA A 695 -7.16 -30.87 21.98
C ALA A 695 -7.33 -30.41 23.44
N ARG A 696 -6.66 -31.05 24.40
CA ARG A 696 -6.74 -30.71 25.83
C ARG A 696 -6.22 -29.31 26.14
N TRP A 697 -5.34 -28.78 25.29
CA TRP A 697 -4.61 -27.54 25.54
C TRP A 697 -5.17 -26.32 24.80
N LYS A 698 -6.17 -26.51 23.93
CA LYS A 698 -6.71 -25.47 23.03
C LYS A 698 -7.21 -24.19 23.72
N ASN A 699 -7.68 -24.31 24.97
CA ASN A 699 -8.31 -23.24 25.76
C ASN A 699 -7.57 -22.95 27.07
N VAL A 700 -6.35 -23.45 27.25
CA VAL A 700 -5.56 -23.22 28.47
C VAL A 700 -4.68 -22.01 28.24
N GLN A 701 -4.85 -20.98 29.09
CA GLN A 701 -3.91 -19.86 29.16
C GLN A 701 -2.65 -20.33 29.88
N MET A 702 -1.47 -20.03 29.33
CA MET A 702 -0.21 -20.60 29.80
C MET A 702 0.88 -19.53 30.00
N PRO A 703 1.45 -19.43 31.23
CA PRO A 703 2.65 -18.63 31.45
C PRO A 703 3.77 -19.06 30.50
N GLY A 704 4.40 -18.10 29.84
CA GLY A 704 5.51 -18.34 28.91
C GLY A 704 5.12 -18.71 27.49
N TYR A 705 3.86 -19.09 27.22
CA TYR A 705 3.46 -19.64 25.91
C TYR A 705 3.79 -18.71 24.75
N GLN A 706 3.32 -17.46 24.80
CA GLN A 706 3.51 -16.49 23.72
C GLN A 706 5.00 -16.28 23.40
N ALA A 707 5.81 -15.97 24.43
CA ALA A 707 7.22 -15.65 24.28
C ALA A 707 8.03 -16.85 23.77
N ILE A 708 7.80 -18.04 24.34
CA ILE A 708 8.50 -19.27 23.93
C ILE A 708 8.11 -19.67 22.51
N MET A 709 6.81 -19.67 22.18
CA MET A 709 6.32 -20.03 20.85
C MET A 709 6.76 -19.03 19.78
N GLN A 710 6.89 -17.74 20.13
CA GLN A 710 7.36 -16.72 19.19
C GLN A 710 8.87 -16.83 18.93
N ILE A 711 9.68 -17.04 19.97
CA ILE A 711 11.13 -17.29 19.82
C ILE A 711 11.34 -18.54 18.93
N PHE A 712 10.61 -19.62 19.21
CA PHE A 712 10.63 -20.81 18.37
C PHE A 712 10.23 -20.53 16.91
N ARG A 713 9.06 -19.89 16.67
CA ARG A 713 8.58 -19.60 15.32
C ARG A 713 9.55 -18.73 14.52
N TRP A 714 10.22 -17.78 15.18
CA TRP A 714 11.19 -16.90 14.52
C TRP A 714 12.50 -17.61 14.17
N LEU A 715 13.06 -18.38 15.10
CA LEU A 715 14.19 -19.28 14.82
C LEU A 715 13.86 -20.23 13.67
N ASP A 716 12.63 -20.73 13.62
CA ASP A 716 12.19 -21.64 12.59
C ASP A 716 12.09 -20.97 11.20
N ILE A 717 11.52 -19.75 11.13
CA ILE A 717 11.49 -18.94 9.89
C ILE A 717 12.93 -18.63 9.43
N CYS A 718 13.79 -18.14 10.33
CA CYS A 718 15.17 -17.78 10.00
C CYS A 718 15.97 -19.00 9.52
N ALA A 719 15.85 -20.15 10.19
CA ALA A 719 16.53 -21.37 9.78
C ALA A 719 16.02 -21.91 8.43
N GLN A 720 14.72 -21.81 8.14
CA GLN A 720 14.13 -22.20 6.85
C GLN A 720 14.50 -21.25 5.70
N CYS A 721 14.60 -19.94 5.96
CA CYS A 721 15.05 -18.92 5.01
C CYS A 721 16.57 -18.83 4.88
N SER A 722 17.34 -19.52 5.74
CA SER A 722 18.80 -19.50 5.71
C SER A 722 19.35 -20.11 4.42
N LEU A 723 20.61 -19.80 4.10
CA LEU A 723 21.27 -20.35 2.91
C LEU A 723 21.56 -21.86 3.00
N LYS A 724 21.21 -22.51 4.13
CA LYS A 724 21.78 -23.79 4.58
C LYS A 724 20.82 -24.98 4.51
N HIS A 725 21.36 -26.20 4.45
CA HIS A 725 20.60 -27.45 4.29
C HIS A 725 20.27 -28.23 5.57
N HIS A 726 20.40 -27.63 6.76
CA HIS A 726 20.36 -28.37 8.05
C HIS A 726 18.98 -28.59 8.67
N VAL A 727 17.93 -27.99 8.12
CA VAL A 727 16.56 -28.10 8.65
C VAL A 727 15.82 -29.24 7.94
N PRO A 728 15.31 -30.28 8.63
CA PRO A 728 14.49 -31.33 8.03
C PRO A 728 13.16 -30.77 7.49
N ILE A 729 12.69 -31.30 6.36
CA ILE A 729 11.35 -30.99 5.84
C ILE A 729 10.30 -31.83 6.55
N LEU A 730 9.28 -31.15 7.07
CA LEU A 730 8.03 -31.74 7.52
C LEU A 730 7.06 -31.82 6.33
N ASP A 731 6.17 -32.79 6.33
CA ASP A 731 5.06 -32.82 5.36
C ASP A 731 4.10 -31.64 5.58
N GLU A 732 3.31 -31.33 4.55
CA GLU A 732 2.37 -30.18 4.55
C GLU A 732 1.43 -30.18 5.77
N HIS A 733 0.88 -31.35 6.16
CA HIS A 733 -0.05 -31.46 7.26
C HIS A 733 0.65 -31.21 8.60
N THR A 734 1.83 -31.79 8.80
CA THR A 734 2.64 -31.58 10.00
C THR A 734 3.16 -30.13 10.10
N GLU A 735 3.58 -29.53 8.99
CA GLU A 735 4.04 -28.13 8.95
C GLU A 735 2.90 -27.15 9.30
N SER A 736 1.69 -27.36 8.78
CA SER A 736 0.53 -26.49 9.03
C SER A 736 0.15 -26.36 10.51
N HIS A 737 0.53 -27.33 11.35
CA HIS A 737 0.34 -27.26 12.80
C HIS A 737 1.19 -26.17 13.47
N LEU A 738 2.29 -25.72 12.84
CA LEU A 738 3.20 -24.72 13.40
C LEU A 738 2.76 -23.28 13.12
N TYR A 739 1.77 -23.07 12.25
CA TYR A 739 1.25 -21.73 11.91
C TYR A 739 0.54 -21.08 13.11
N LEU A 740 0.42 -19.75 13.12
CA LEU A 740 -0.31 -19.05 14.17
C LEU A 740 -1.82 -19.21 13.92
N ARG A 741 -2.53 -19.85 14.86
CA ARG A 741 -3.96 -20.17 14.74
C ARG A 741 -4.83 -19.20 15.55
N ASP A 742 -6.06 -19.00 15.09
CA ASP A 742 -7.01 -18.04 15.71
C ASP A 742 -7.34 -18.36 17.17
N ASN A 743 -7.34 -19.64 17.57
CA ASN A 743 -7.54 -20.01 18.97
C ASN A 743 -6.33 -19.69 19.85
N GLU A 744 -5.11 -19.69 19.30
CA GLU A 744 -3.92 -19.23 20.02
C GLU A 744 -3.96 -17.71 20.18
N ARG A 745 -4.38 -16.99 19.12
CA ARG A 745 -4.64 -15.55 19.16
C ARG A 745 -5.67 -15.19 20.22
N ALA A 746 -6.83 -15.82 20.21
CA ALA A 746 -7.92 -15.53 21.13
C ALA A 746 -7.64 -15.91 22.60
N ASN A 747 -6.91 -17.00 22.86
CA ASN A 747 -6.76 -17.53 24.22
C ASN A 747 -5.43 -17.13 24.89
N ASN A 748 -4.35 -17.00 24.13
CA ASN A 748 -3.01 -16.75 24.69
C ASN A 748 -2.46 -15.36 24.37
N LEU A 749 -3.07 -14.54 23.51
CA LEU A 749 -2.70 -13.12 23.39
C LEU A 749 -3.55 -12.26 24.31
N SER A 750 -2.92 -11.27 24.96
CA SER A 750 -3.64 -10.33 25.81
C SER A 750 -4.59 -9.47 24.98
N SER A 751 -5.84 -9.38 25.42
CA SER A 751 -6.84 -8.50 24.79
C SER A 751 -6.43 -7.03 24.81
N SER A 752 -5.58 -6.62 25.76
CA SER A 752 -5.00 -5.27 25.83
C SER A 752 -4.12 -4.91 24.63
N TYR A 753 -3.73 -5.90 23.81
CA TYR A 753 -3.00 -5.69 22.55
C TYR A 753 -3.82 -5.93 21.29
N GLN A 754 -5.13 -6.18 21.38
CA GLN A 754 -6.00 -6.31 20.19
C GLN A 754 -6.09 -5.00 19.38
N GLN A 755 -5.82 -3.86 20.01
CA GLN A 755 -5.75 -2.55 19.37
C GLN A 755 -4.32 -2.14 18.97
N TRP A 756 -3.31 -3.01 19.21
CA TRP A 756 -1.93 -2.72 18.86
C TRP A 756 -1.61 -3.23 17.45
N PHE A 757 -1.13 -2.32 16.61
CA PHE A 757 -0.66 -2.60 15.25
C PHE A 757 0.47 -3.65 15.21
N VAL A 758 1.36 -3.59 16.21
CA VAL A 758 2.35 -4.64 16.52
C VAL A 758 2.21 -4.98 17.99
N HIS A 759 1.84 -6.21 18.31
CA HIS A 759 1.76 -6.68 19.69
C HIS A 759 3.20 -6.74 20.29
N PRO A 760 3.50 -6.24 21.50
CA PRO A 760 4.89 -6.03 21.99
C PRO A 760 5.83 -7.25 22.03
N LEU A 761 5.28 -8.47 22.10
CA LEU A 761 6.00 -9.74 21.91
C LEU A 761 6.41 -10.08 20.47
N TYR A 762 6.06 -9.26 19.50
CA TYR A 762 6.41 -9.44 18.10
C TYR A 762 7.17 -8.21 17.62
N ALA A 763 8.19 -8.41 16.76
CA ALA A 763 8.90 -7.29 16.12
C ALA A 763 8.05 -6.64 15.00
N PHE A 764 6.95 -7.27 14.60
CA PHE A 764 6.12 -6.93 13.44
C PHE A 764 4.69 -7.48 13.60
N ALA A 765 3.76 -7.06 12.73
CA ALA A 765 2.36 -7.45 12.79
C ALA A 765 2.14 -8.99 12.74
N GLU A 766 1.29 -9.52 13.62
CA GLU A 766 1.04 -10.97 13.74
C GLU A 766 0.53 -11.63 12.43
N ALA A 767 -0.16 -10.85 11.59
CA ALA A 767 -0.65 -11.28 10.28
C ALA A 767 0.48 -11.71 9.31
N LEU A 768 1.73 -11.31 9.55
CA LEU A 768 2.88 -11.68 8.72
C LEU A 768 3.48 -13.05 9.08
N ILE A 769 3.17 -13.62 10.25
CA ILE A 769 3.82 -14.84 10.77
C ILE A 769 3.47 -16.07 9.94
N SER A 770 2.18 -16.30 9.68
CA SER A 770 1.72 -17.44 8.90
C SER A 770 2.16 -17.42 7.43
N PRO A 771 2.09 -16.29 6.66
CA PRO A 771 2.67 -16.25 5.33
C PRO A 771 4.21 -16.40 5.32
N LEU A 772 4.94 -15.82 6.29
CA LEU A 772 6.38 -16.05 6.41
C LEU A 772 6.71 -17.53 6.66
N LYS A 773 5.95 -18.21 7.53
CA LYS A 773 6.09 -19.67 7.77
C LYS A 773 5.88 -20.49 6.49
N LEU A 774 4.80 -20.23 5.74
CA LEU A 774 4.48 -20.95 4.51
C LEU A 774 5.53 -20.68 3.41
N VAL A 775 5.90 -19.42 3.19
CA VAL A 775 6.94 -19.04 2.22
C VAL A 775 8.28 -19.69 2.59
N ALA A 776 8.70 -19.61 3.85
CA ALA A 776 9.97 -20.21 4.29
C ALA A 776 10.01 -21.74 4.09
N TRP A 777 8.91 -22.45 4.39
CA TRP A 777 8.82 -23.89 4.12
C TRP A 777 8.80 -24.21 2.62
N LEU A 778 8.05 -23.47 1.79
CA LEU A 778 8.04 -23.66 0.33
C LEU A 778 9.42 -23.42 -0.30
N ILE A 779 10.11 -22.36 0.16
CA ILE A 779 11.48 -22.03 -0.24
C ILE A 779 12.38 -23.24 -0.01
N ARG A 780 12.24 -23.87 1.16
CA ARG A 780 13.00 -25.04 1.56
C ARG A 780 12.67 -26.30 0.76
N VAL A 781 11.38 -26.59 0.54
CA VAL A 781 10.88 -27.70 -0.30
C VAL A 781 11.45 -27.61 -1.70
N LYS A 782 11.48 -26.40 -2.28
CA LYS A 782 12.11 -26.11 -3.56
C LYS A 782 13.63 -26.29 -3.53
N GLN A 783 14.30 -25.73 -2.53
CA GLN A 783 15.77 -25.79 -2.38
C GLN A 783 16.31 -27.23 -2.30
N GLN A 784 15.59 -28.11 -1.61
CA GLN A 784 16.01 -29.50 -1.39
C GLN A 784 15.46 -30.48 -2.44
N GLY A 785 14.80 -29.99 -3.49
CA GLY A 785 14.36 -30.81 -4.62
C GLY A 785 13.21 -31.76 -4.29
N TYR A 786 12.39 -31.47 -3.27
CA TYR A 786 11.26 -32.33 -2.86
C TYR A 786 10.02 -32.19 -3.75
N ILE A 787 10.13 -31.48 -4.88
CA ILE A 787 9.06 -31.30 -5.87
C ILE A 787 9.17 -32.39 -6.93
N LYS A 788 8.17 -33.28 -7.01
CA LYS A 788 8.05 -34.28 -8.08
C LYS A 788 7.61 -33.61 -9.39
N PRO A 789 8.28 -33.87 -10.52
CA PRO A 789 7.82 -33.40 -11.82
C PRO A 789 6.45 -34.00 -12.15
N SER A 790 5.58 -33.23 -12.80
CA SER A 790 4.27 -33.69 -13.25
C SER A 790 4.44 -34.88 -14.22
N PRO A 791 3.52 -35.87 -14.21
CA PRO A 791 3.68 -37.09 -15.00
C PRO A 791 3.64 -36.77 -16.50
N THR A 792 4.82 -36.77 -17.12
CA THR A 792 4.95 -36.65 -18.58
C THR A 792 4.29 -37.88 -19.21
N TYR A 793 3.43 -37.69 -20.22
CA TYR A 793 2.83 -38.78 -20.99
C TYR A 793 3.91 -39.58 -21.74
N LEU A 794 4.51 -40.57 -21.07
CA LEU A 794 5.36 -41.58 -21.68
C LEU A 794 4.55 -42.85 -21.92
N ILE A 795 4.55 -43.27 -23.20
CA ILE A 795 3.92 -44.52 -23.65
C ILE A 795 4.63 -45.69 -22.95
N PRO A 796 3.91 -46.59 -22.27
CA PRO A 796 4.54 -47.67 -21.51
C PRO A 796 5.10 -48.75 -22.45
N THR A 797 6.42 -48.75 -22.64
CA THR A 797 7.14 -49.91 -23.17
C THR A 797 7.36 -50.95 -22.07
N THR A 798 6.54 -52.00 -22.11
CA THR A 798 6.83 -53.39 -21.69
C THR A 798 7.82 -53.64 -20.53
N GLY A 799 7.30 -54.28 -19.47
CA GLY A 799 8.03 -55.36 -18.79
C GLY A 799 8.37 -55.13 -17.32
N GLU A 800 8.06 -56.15 -16.53
CA GLU A 800 8.69 -56.50 -15.25
C GLU A 800 8.61 -55.46 -14.11
N GLY A 801 7.67 -55.71 -13.18
CA GLY A 801 7.67 -55.06 -11.87
C GLY A 801 8.53 -55.83 -10.86
N PRO A 802 9.20 -55.16 -9.91
CA PRO A 802 9.78 -55.79 -8.73
C PRO A 802 8.90 -55.65 -7.49
N GLU A 803 9.21 -56.48 -6.50
CA GLU A 803 8.43 -56.71 -5.28
C GLU A 803 8.47 -55.54 -4.29
N ALA A 804 7.42 -55.41 -3.47
CA ALA A 804 7.32 -54.38 -2.44
C ALA A 804 8.15 -54.75 -1.19
N ASP A 805 9.40 -54.30 -1.14
CA ASP A 805 10.18 -54.34 0.11
C ASP A 805 9.67 -53.28 1.10
N SER A 806 9.38 -53.70 2.31
CA SER A 806 8.63 -52.93 3.31
C SER A 806 9.53 -52.43 4.45
N SER A 807 10.65 -51.79 4.09
CA SER A 807 11.61 -51.27 5.08
C SER A 807 12.41 -50.01 4.67
N SER A 808 11.81 -49.07 3.95
CA SER A 808 12.32 -47.68 3.95
C SER A 808 11.19 -46.65 3.98
N SER A 809 11.30 -45.66 4.87
CA SER A 809 10.44 -44.48 4.84
C SER A 809 10.84 -43.62 3.65
N ALA A 810 10.08 -43.72 2.56
CA ALA A 810 10.29 -42.87 1.39
C ALA A 810 10.32 -41.39 1.82
N PRO A 811 11.30 -40.59 1.37
CA PRO A 811 11.35 -39.18 1.73
C PRO A 811 10.06 -38.48 1.29
N PHE A 812 9.60 -37.53 2.11
CA PHE A 812 8.46 -36.68 1.76
C PHE A 812 8.68 -36.02 0.40
N THR A 813 7.63 -35.96 -0.43
CA THR A 813 7.68 -35.30 -1.74
C THR A 813 6.32 -34.68 -2.04
N LEU A 814 6.33 -33.48 -2.60
CA LEU A 814 5.17 -32.73 -3.03
C LEU A 814 5.02 -32.86 -4.56
N SER A 815 3.81 -32.96 -5.10
CA SER A 815 3.64 -32.86 -6.57
C SER A 815 3.92 -31.42 -7.03
N ARG A 816 4.36 -31.23 -8.27
CA ARG A 816 4.52 -29.89 -8.84
C ARG A 816 3.23 -29.08 -8.76
N ASP A 817 2.11 -29.70 -9.15
CA ASP A 817 0.79 -29.08 -9.13
C ASP A 817 0.41 -28.61 -7.71
N ARG A 818 0.64 -29.43 -6.67
CA ARG A 818 0.38 -29.05 -5.26
C ARG A 818 1.35 -27.99 -4.73
N PHE A 819 2.60 -28.01 -5.18
CA PHE A 819 3.56 -26.95 -4.88
C PHE A 819 3.09 -25.62 -5.46
N ASP A 820 2.65 -25.60 -6.73
CA ASP A 820 2.16 -24.39 -7.40
C ASP A 820 0.84 -23.88 -6.77
N GLU A 821 -0.08 -24.77 -6.35
CA GLU A 821 -1.25 -24.41 -5.54
C GLU A 821 -0.85 -23.72 -4.21
N LEU A 822 0.12 -24.27 -3.48
CA LEU A 822 0.56 -23.70 -2.21
C LEU A 822 1.34 -22.39 -2.38
N VAL A 823 1.99 -22.19 -3.53
CA VAL A 823 2.58 -20.91 -3.91
C VAL A 823 1.49 -19.87 -4.19
N GLN A 824 0.37 -20.23 -4.83
CA GLN A 824 -0.79 -19.34 -5.00
C GLN A 824 -1.47 -19.01 -3.65
N GLU A 825 -1.59 -20.00 -2.76
CA GLU A 825 -2.09 -19.79 -1.39
C GLU A 825 -1.18 -18.83 -0.61
N ALA A 826 0.14 -18.99 -0.72
CA ALA A 826 1.12 -18.06 -0.13
C ALA A 826 0.97 -16.64 -0.70
N GLU A 827 0.81 -16.49 -2.01
CA GLU A 827 0.60 -15.18 -2.65
C GLU A 827 -0.70 -14.51 -2.17
N LYS A 828 -1.77 -15.29 -2.00
CA LYS A 828 -3.04 -14.83 -1.43
C LYS A 828 -2.88 -14.41 0.03
N MET A 829 -2.17 -15.19 0.85
CA MET A 829 -1.88 -14.81 2.23
C MET A 829 -1.06 -13.52 2.31
N ILE A 830 -0.04 -13.35 1.45
CA ILE A 830 0.74 -12.11 1.35
C ILE A 830 -0.20 -10.93 1.05
N ARG A 831 -1.02 -11.01 -0.01
CA ARG A 831 -1.99 -9.95 -0.37
C ARG A 831 -2.92 -9.59 0.80
N CYS A 832 -3.50 -10.59 1.47
CA CYS A 832 -4.38 -10.37 2.62
C CYS A 832 -3.66 -9.68 3.78
N SER A 833 -2.45 -10.14 4.15
CA SER A 833 -1.69 -9.54 5.24
C SER A 833 -1.25 -8.11 4.94
N CYS A 834 -0.79 -7.81 3.71
CA CYS A 834 -0.46 -6.43 3.31
C CYS A 834 -1.69 -5.51 3.37
N SER A 835 -2.89 -6.03 3.05
CA SER A 835 -4.13 -5.23 3.16
C SER A 835 -4.62 -5.01 4.59
N SER A 836 -4.36 -5.94 5.51
CA SER A 836 -4.75 -5.81 6.92
C SER A 836 -3.80 -4.94 7.75
N VAL A 837 -2.67 -4.52 7.17
CA VAL A 837 -1.66 -3.62 7.77
C VAL A 837 -1.96 -2.14 7.40
N SER A 838 -3.14 -1.86 6.85
CA SER A 838 -3.60 -0.50 6.56
C SER A 838 -3.90 0.29 7.84
N PHE A 839 -3.43 1.54 7.89
CA PHE A 839 -3.49 2.41 9.07
C PHE A 839 -4.76 3.26 9.07
N ASP A 840 -5.42 3.32 10.23
CA ASP A 840 -6.49 4.28 10.53
C ASP A 840 -6.01 5.18 11.68
N ASP A 841 -5.52 6.37 11.32
CA ASP A 841 -5.03 7.41 12.25
C ASP A 841 -6.06 7.75 13.34
N SER A 842 -7.35 7.56 13.07
CA SER A 842 -8.44 7.97 13.94
C SER A 842 -8.60 7.15 15.22
N GLN A 843 -7.98 5.96 15.32
CA GLN A 843 -8.10 5.07 16.49
C GLN A 843 -7.04 5.33 17.59
N SER A 844 -6.26 6.40 17.48
CA SER A 844 -5.17 6.77 18.40
C SER A 844 -5.64 7.41 19.73
N HIS A 845 -6.54 6.76 20.47
CA HIS A 845 -7.15 7.32 21.70
C HIS A 845 -6.27 7.35 22.98
N ILE A 846 -4.96 7.11 22.89
CA ILE A 846 -4.05 7.20 24.05
C ILE A 846 -3.14 8.44 23.89
N PRO A 847 -3.32 9.51 24.69
CA PRO A 847 -2.51 10.73 24.57
C PRO A 847 -1.12 10.51 25.17
N TYR A 848 -0.14 10.23 24.33
CA TYR A 848 1.28 10.11 24.69
C TYR A 848 1.86 11.49 25.05
N ASN A 849 2.76 11.56 26.04
CA ASN A 849 3.17 12.82 26.66
C ASN A 849 4.53 13.27 26.09
N SER A 850 4.55 14.36 25.32
CA SER A 850 5.68 14.81 24.47
C SER A 850 6.87 15.44 25.22
N SER A 851 7.18 15.00 26.44
CA SER A 851 8.19 15.60 27.32
C SER A 851 9.54 14.88 27.37
N SER A 852 9.79 13.89 26.52
CA SER A 852 11.06 13.16 26.44
C SER A 852 11.58 13.04 25.00
N ASN A 853 12.84 13.41 24.78
CA ASN A 853 13.58 13.16 23.53
C ASN A 853 13.98 11.67 23.42
N ALA A 854 13.02 10.76 23.56
CA ALA A 854 13.21 9.33 23.32
C ALA A 854 12.71 8.99 21.90
N PRO A 855 13.39 8.12 21.14
CA PRO A 855 12.88 7.66 19.85
C PRO A 855 11.54 6.94 20.03
N ASP A 856 10.57 7.26 19.17
CA ASP A 856 9.22 6.69 19.25
C ASP A 856 9.23 5.22 18.82
N LEU A 857 9.14 4.35 19.82
CA LEU A 857 9.09 2.90 19.67
C LEU A 857 7.98 2.42 18.72
N ARG A 858 6.86 3.14 18.66
CA ARG A 858 5.73 2.79 17.78
C ARG A 858 6.07 3.07 16.32
N THR A 859 6.72 4.21 16.06
CA THR A 859 7.25 4.57 14.74
C THR A 859 8.33 3.58 14.29
N ASP A 860 9.28 3.23 15.17
CA ASP A 860 10.27 2.18 14.91
C ASP A 860 9.63 0.83 14.51
N LEU A 861 8.64 0.36 15.29
CA LEU A 861 7.92 -0.89 15.03
C LEU A 861 7.12 -0.86 13.72
N HIS A 862 6.59 0.31 13.35
CA HIS A 862 5.94 0.50 12.06
C HIS A 862 6.93 0.36 10.90
N HIS A 863 8.08 1.05 10.96
CA HIS A 863 9.16 0.93 9.98
C HIS A 863 9.69 -0.50 9.85
N ILE A 864 9.85 -1.23 10.96
CA ILE A 864 10.25 -2.64 10.96
C ILE A 864 9.17 -3.52 10.30
N THR A 865 7.90 -3.28 10.58
CA THR A 865 6.79 -4.04 9.97
C THR A 865 6.76 -3.86 8.44
N ALA A 866 6.84 -2.61 7.96
CA ALA A 866 6.87 -2.29 6.53
C ALA A 866 8.10 -2.92 5.82
N ALA A 867 9.24 -2.96 6.51
CA ALA A 867 10.44 -3.62 6.01
C ALA A 867 10.32 -5.16 5.99
N VAL A 868 9.71 -5.78 7.00
CA VAL A 868 9.45 -7.24 7.04
C VAL A 868 8.45 -7.65 5.96
N GLU A 869 7.42 -6.85 5.70
CA GLU A 869 6.49 -7.06 4.57
C GLU A 869 7.23 -7.05 3.23
N SER A 870 8.09 -6.06 3.00
CA SER A 870 8.92 -6.00 1.79
C SER A 870 9.92 -7.16 1.71
N ALA A 871 10.47 -7.64 2.83
CA ALA A 871 11.35 -8.80 2.86
C ALA A 871 10.60 -10.10 2.51
N LEU A 872 9.36 -10.27 2.99
CA LEU A 872 8.46 -11.36 2.61
C LEU A 872 8.18 -11.36 1.10
N ILE A 873 7.90 -10.19 0.52
CA ILE A 873 7.66 -10.01 -0.93
C ILE A 873 8.93 -10.37 -1.73
N ILE A 874 10.10 -9.87 -1.32
CA ILE A 874 11.40 -10.22 -1.94
C ILE A 874 11.64 -11.74 -1.90
N LEU A 875 11.42 -12.38 -0.75
CA LEU A 875 11.58 -13.83 -0.59
C LEU A 875 10.61 -14.59 -1.51
N PHE A 876 9.33 -14.22 -1.54
CA PHE A 876 8.35 -14.85 -2.43
C PHE A 876 8.79 -14.77 -3.90
N TYR A 877 9.07 -13.56 -4.42
CA TYR A 877 9.37 -13.41 -5.84
C TYR A 877 10.74 -13.96 -6.24
N THR A 878 11.80 -13.71 -5.48
CA THR A 878 13.16 -14.15 -5.86
C THR A 878 13.44 -15.63 -5.61
N ARG A 879 12.71 -16.26 -4.67
CA ARG A 879 12.96 -17.65 -4.24
C ARG A 879 11.93 -18.62 -4.79
N LEU A 880 10.64 -18.26 -4.80
CA LEU A 880 9.56 -19.14 -5.29
C LEU A 880 9.26 -18.91 -6.77
N GLN A 881 9.12 -17.65 -7.20
CA GLN A 881 8.81 -17.28 -8.59
C GLN A 881 10.03 -17.10 -9.51
N ASP A 882 11.25 -17.29 -8.99
CA ASP A 882 12.52 -17.12 -9.71
C ASP A 882 12.71 -15.75 -10.41
N VAL A 883 12.04 -14.71 -9.89
CA VAL A 883 12.17 -13.33 -10.40
C VAL A 883 13.62 -12.86 -10.20
N PRO A 884 14.28 -12.32 -11.23
CA PRO A 884 15.64 -11.80 -11.11
C PRO A 884 15.76 -10.71 -10.04
N TRP A 885 16.83 -10.79 -9.26
CA TRP A 885 17.21 -9.79 -8.26
C TRP A 885 17.42 -8.38 -8.86
N THR A 886 17.76 -8.33 -10.15
CA THR A 886 17.88 -7.10 -10.96
C THR A 886 16.56 -6.46 -11.36
N SER A 887 15.42 -7.12 -11.14
CA SER A 887 14.10 -6.61 -11.52
C SER A 887 13.73 -5.33 -10.77
N GLY A 888 12.92 -4.47 -11.42
CA GLY A 888 12.43 -3.24 -10.81
C GLY A 888 11.64 -3.47 -9.51
N LEU A 889 10.86 -4.56 -9.44
CA LEU A 889 10.12 -4.97 -8.26
C LEU A 889 11.06 -5.22 -7.06
N VAL A 890 12.08 -6.09 -7.25
CA VAL A 890 13.01 -6.43 -6.17
C VAL A 890 13.83 -5.21 -5.76
N ARG A 891 14.33 -4.42 -6.71
CA ARG A 891 15.06 -3.17 -6.41
C ARG A 891 14.19 -2.16 -5.65
N SER A 892 12.92 -2.03 -5.98
CA SER A 892 11.97 -1.16 -5.27
C SER A 892 11.78 -1.59 -3.82
N HIS A 893 11.59 -2.90 -3.56
CA HIS A 893 11.45 -3.40 -2.19
C HIS A 893 12.77 -3.35 -1.39
N VAL A 894 13.93 -3.54 -2.04
CA VAL A 894 15.24 -3.33 -1.41
C VAL A 894 15.40 -1.86 -0.97
N ALA A 895 15.08 -0.91 -1.85
CA ALA A 895 15.11 0.52 -1.50
C ALA A 895 14.14 0.83 -0.35
N HIS A 896 12.89 0.36 -0.45
CA HIS A 896 11.87 0.55 0.59
C HIS A 896 12.30 0.01 1.97
N ILE A 897 12.96 -1.16 2.03
CA ILE A 897 13.52 -1.68 3.29
C ILE A 897 14.61 -0.74 3.83
N VAL A 898 15.53 -0.31 2.97
CA VAL A 898 16.67 0.54 3.36
C VAL A 898 16.20 1.91 3.84
N ASP A 899 15.22 2.50 3.17
CA ASP A 899 14.68 3.81 3.50
C ASP A 899 13.76 3.73 4.73
N SER A 900 12.87 2.73 4.83
CA SER A 900 12.04 2.49 6.04
C SER A 900 12.91 2.34 7.29
N LEU A 901 14.00 1.57 7.20
CA LEU A 901 14.88 1.32 8.34
C LEU A 901 15.95 2.40 8.51
N SER A 902 15.95 3.47 7.71
CA SER A 902 16.98 4.51 7.78
C SER A 902 16.89 5.30 9.10
N ASP A 903 15.67 5.63 9.54
CA ASP A 903 15.39 6.44 10.73
C ASP A 903 15.42 5.66 12.06
N VAL A 904 15.26 4.33 12.03
CA VAL A 904 15.30 3.49 13.26
C VAL A 904 16.67 3.61 13.94
N GLU A 905 16.75 4.27 15.09
CA GLU A 905 18.04 4.54 15.73
C GLU A 905 18.78 3.25 16.09
N ALA A 906 20.09 3.20 15.80
CA ALA A 906 20.89 2.02 16.10
C ALA A 906 20.93 1.71 17.62
N GLY A 907 20.84 2.73 18.47
CA GLY A 907 20.71 2.56 19.93
C GLY A 907 19.31 2.20 20.44
N SER A 908 18.30 2.14 19.55
CA SER A 908 16.92 1.85 19.95
C SER A 908 16.75 0.41 20.41
N ARG A 909 15.79 0.18 21.31
CA ARG A 909 15.39 -1.16 21.77
C ARG A 909 14.81 -2.01 20.63
N SER A 910 14.40 -1.37 19.54
CA SER A 910 13.87 -1.97 18.32
C SER A 910 14.93 -2.45 17.33
N ALA A 911 16.20 -2.02 17.49
CA ALA A 911 17.25 -2.25 16.50
C ALA A 911 17.49 -3.74 16.16
N ASN A 912 17.21 -4.67 17.09
CA ASN A 912 17.29 -6.11 16.81
C ASN A 912 16.28 -6.57 15.73
N GLY A 913 15.15 -5.89 15.57
CA GLY A 913 14.12 -6.22 14.56
C GLY A 913 14.54 -5.90 13.12
N ILE A 914 15.55 -5.05 12.92
CA ILE A 914 15.96 -4.61 11.58
C ILE A 914 16.84 -5.65 10.84
N VAL A 915 17.42 -6.61 11.57
CA VAL A 915 18.47 -7.51 11.06
C VAL A 915 17.96 -8.41 9.93
N PHE A 916 16.83 -9.08 10.12
CA PHE A 916 16.23 -9.95 9.11
C PHE A 916 15.87 -9.22 7.81
N PRO A 917 15.08 -8.12 7.81
CA PRO A 917 14.76 -7.43 6.57
C PRO A 917 15.99 -6.81 5.90
N LEU A 918 16.95 -6.23 6.65
CA LEU A 918 18.22 -5.74 6.07
C LEU A 918 19.06 -6.86 5.45
N PHE A 919 19.08 -8.06 6.04
CA PHE A 919 19.82 -9.19 5.48
C PHE A 919 19.17 -9.67 4.17
N VAL A 920 17.84 -9.82 4.14
CA VAL A 920 17.10 -10.15 2.91
C VAL A 920 17.33 -9.09 1.83
N ALA A 921 17.24 -7.80 2.17
CA ALA A 921 17.55 -6.72 1.24
C ALA A 921 19.01 -6.76 0.76
N GLY A 922 19.94 -7.09 1.66
CA GLY A 922 21.37 -7.24 1.36
C GLY A 922 21.65 -8.32 0.32
N LEU A 923 21.00 -9.50 0.43
CA LEU A 923 21.17 -10.61 -0.53
C LEU A 923 20.71 -10.27 -1.96
N GLU A 924 19.82 -9.28 -2.11
CA GLU A 924 19.26 -8.84 -3.39
C GLU A 924 19.68 -7.41 -3.80
N ALA A 925 20.57 -6.76 -3.04
CA ALA A 925 20.96 -5.38 -3.30
C ALA A 925 21.80 -5.25 -4.58
N VAL A 926 21.22 -4.66 -5.63
CA VAL A 926 21.89 -4.32 -6.90
C VAL A 926 22.70 -3.04 -6.75
N ASP A 927 22.04 -1.98 -6.28
CA ASP A 927 22.58 -0.62 -6.30
C ASP A 927 23.66 -0.40 -5.23
N THR A 928 24.81 0.13 -5.64
CA THR A 928 25.96 0.37 -4.75
C THR A 928 25.61 1.27 -3.56
N GLU A 929 24.72 2.25 -3.76
CA GLU A 929 24.23 3.11 -2.67
C GLU A 929 23.50 2.29 -1.59
N ASN A 930 22.58 1.42 -1.98
CA ASN A 930 21.83 0.59 -1.04
C ASN A 930 22.74 -0.44 -0.35
N ARG A 931 23.71 -1.03 -1.08
CA ARG A 931 24.75 -1.86 -0.47
C ARG A 931 25.52 -1.11 0.62
N LEU A 932 25.92 0.14 0.36
CA LEU A 932 26.63 0.99 1.34
C LEU A 932 25.76 1.37 2.53
N LYS A 933 24.49 1.74 2.32
CA LYS A 933 23.52 2.02 3.39
C LYS A 933 23.32 0.79 4.30
N ILE A 934 23.15 -0.41 3.71
CA ILE A 934 22.97 -1.67 4.45
C ILE A 934 24.21 -1.98 5.30
N VAL A 935 25.43 -1.92 4.73
CA VAL A 935 26.68 -2.12 5.50
C VAL A 935 26.77 -1.12 6.66
N LYS A 936 26.59 0.17 6.38
CA LYS A 936 26.65 1.23 7.41
C LYS A 936 25.66 0.98 8.55
N LYS A 937 24.45 0.48 8.24
CA LYS A 937 23.43 0.18 9.25
C LYS A 937 23.76 -1.09 10.05
N MET A 938 24.35 -2.10 9.40
CA MET A 938 24.80 -3.35 10.05
C MET A 938 26.06 -3.21 10.90
N ASP A 939 26.97 -2.29 10.56
CA ASP A 939 28.24 -2.02 11.28
C ASP A 939 28.03 -1.29 12.63
N HIS A 940 26.78 -1.01 13.05
CA HIS A 940 26.44 -0.20 14.23
C HIS A 940 25.38 -0.88 15.12
N LEU A 941 25.16 -2.19 14.99
CA LEU A 941 24.05 -2.91 15.63
C LEU A 941 24.38 -3.32 17.09
N PRO A 942 23.54 -2.96 18.07
CA PRO A 942 23.79 -3.28 19.47
C PRO A 942 23.54 -4.76 19.80
N GLY A 943 23.98 -5.19 20.98
CA GLY A 943 23.62 -6.50 21.54
C GLY A 943 24.41 -7.67 20.93
N ILE A 944 23.73 -8.81 20.73
CA ILE A 944 24.31 -10.09 20.22
C ILE A 944 25.11 -9.87 18.92
N TRP A 945 24.66 -8.92 18.11
CA TRP A 945 25.11 -8.70 16.75
C TRP A 945 26.48 -8.02 16.66
N SER A 946 26.82 -7.16 17.63
CA SER A 946 28.08 -6.37 17.67
C SER A 946 29.37 -7.21 17.61
N HIS A 947 29.29 -8.54 17.78
CA HIS A 947 30.41 -9.47 17.64
C HIS A 947 30.32 -10.39 16.40
N ARG A 948 29.22 -10.31 15.65
CA ARG A 948 28.94 -11.03 14.39
C ARG A 948 28.88 -10.11 13.16
N GLU A 949 28.79 -8.78 13.32
CA GLU A 949 28.68 -7.79 12.23
C GLU A 949 29.66 -8.06 11.08
N SER A 950 30.94 -8.25 11.40
CA SER A 950 32.01 -8.49 10.44
C SER A 950 31.81 -9.75 9.60
N ARG A 951 31.10 -10.77 10.12
CA ARG A 951 30.79 -12.03 9.42
C ARG A 951 29.53 -11.90 8.55
N PHE A 952 28.51 -11.16 8.99
CA PHE A 952 27.33 -10.86 8.15
C PHE A 952 27.70 -9.99 6.95
N VAL A 953 28.44 -8.91 7.18
CA VAL A 953 28.90 -8.02 6.12
C VAL A 953 29.87 -8.74 5.17
N ALA A 954 30.71 -9.67 5.68
CA ALA A 954 31.54 -10.52 4.82
C ALA A 954 30.70 -11.48 3.96
N CYS A 955 29.66 -12.11 4.52
CA CYS A 955 28.72 -12.95 3.78
C CYS A 955 28.02 -12.17 2.66
N LEU A 956 27.49 -10.97 2.95
CA LEU A 956 26.85 -10.11 1.93
C LEU A 956 27.84 -9.72 0.83
N ARG A 957 29.08 -9.36 1.18
CA ARG A 957 30.15 -9.06 0.20
C ARG A 957 30.52 -10.28 -0.65
N ASP A 958 30.41 -11.50 -0.13
CA ASP A 958 30.66 -12.71 -0.90
C ASP A 958 29.52 -12.98 -1.89
N VAL A 959 28.27 -12.87 -1.43
CA VAL A 959 27.07 -12.93 -2.29
C VAL A 959 27.13 -11.89 -3.39
N TRP A 960 27.54 -10.65 -3.11
CA TRP A 960 27.68 -9.61 -4.13
C TRP A 960 28.72 -9.96 -5.20
N LYS A 961 29.88 -10.54 -4.85
CA LYS A 961 30.84 -10.99 -5.88
C LYS A 961 30.22 -12.03 -6.82
N ILE A 962 29.49 -13.00 -6.26
CA ILE A 962 28.83 -14.07 -7.02
C ILE A 962 27.79 -13.45 -7.96
N ARG A 963 26.89 -12.63 -7.41
CA ARG A 963 25.81 -11.94 -8.14
C ARG A 963 26.32 -10.97 -9.22
N ASP A 964 27.40 -10.25 -8.95
CA ASP A 964 28.01 -9.33 -9.92
C ASP A 964 28.73 -10.10 -11.04
N SER A 965 29.18 -11.34 -10.78
CA SER A 965 29.80 -12.22 -11.79
C SER A 965 28.80 -12.95 -12.68
N ASP A 966 27.61 -13.28 -12.17
CA ASP A 966 26.47 -13.80 -12.94
C ASP A 966 25.16 -13.06 -12.54
N PRO A 967 24.89 -11.89 -13.15
CA PRO A 967 23.66 -11.14 -12.88
C PRO A 967 22.37 -11.86 -13.26
N GLY A 968 22.45 -12.91 -14.09
CA GLY A 968 21.33 -13.75 -14.49
C GLY A 968 21.01 -14.87 -13.51
N ALA A 969 21.85 -15.11 -12.50
CA ALA A 969 21.68 -16.18 -11.54
C ALA A 969 20.39 -16.04 -10.71
N VAL A 970 19.42 -16.91 -11.00
CA VAL A 970 18.26 -17.19 -10.14
C VAL A 970 18.72 -17.79 -8.81
N TRP A 971 17.87 -17.77 -7.78
CA TRP A 971 18.28 -18.14 -6.42
C TRP A 971 19.00 -19.49 -6.33
N ILE A 972 18.42 -20.52 -6.94
CA ILE A 972 18.95 -21.88 -6.83
C ILE A 972 20.31 -22.08 -7.52
N SER A 973 20.75 -21.19 -8.41
CA SER A 973 22.04 -21.32 -9.11
C SER A 973 23.21 -20.65 -8.37
N TRP A 974 23.00 -19.54 -7.67
CA TRP A 974 24.07 -18.88 -6.90
C TRP A 974 24.17 -19.35 -5.45
N ILE A 975 23.10 -19.89 -4.86
CA ILE A 975 23.06 -20.25 -3.43
C ILE A 975 24.16 -21.25 -3.05
N HIS A 976 24.50 -22.17 -3.96
CA HIS A 976 25.55 -23.18 -3.79
C HIS A 976 26.98 -22.67 -4.01
N GLN A 977 27.15 -21.40 -4.40
CA GLN A 977 28.45 -20.77 -4.66
C GLN A 977 28.97 -19.97 -3.46
N VAL A 978 28.13 -19.72 -2.45
CA VAL A 978 28.48 -18.97 -1.23
C VAL A 978 29.51 -19.74 -0.40
N SER A 979 30.52 -19.04 0.11
CA SER A 979 31.64 -19.68 0.81
C SER A 979 31.21 -20.50 2.04
N PRO A 980 31.68 -21.77 2.18
CA PRO A 980 31.39 -22.65 3.33
C PRO A 980 31.81 -22.15 4.73
N GLU A 981 32.36 -20.95 4.86
CA GLU A 981 32.74 -20.32 6.14
C GLU A 981 31.64 -19.43 6.74
N PHE A 982 30.70 -18.93 5.92
CA PHE A 982 29.52 -18.19 6.39
C PHE A 982 28.40 -19.09 6.91
N GLU A 983 28.68 -20.39 6.91
CA GLU A 983 27.79 -21.50 7.19
C GLU A 983 27.13 -21.49 8.58
N ASP A 984 27.80 -20.98 9.61
CA ASP A 984 27.30 -21.10 11.00
C ASP A 984 26.53 -19.86 11.50
N TYR A 985 26.42 -18.82 10.67
CA TYR A 985 26.07 -17.46 11.14
C TYR A 985 24.66 -16.98 10.76
N ILE A 986 23.93 -17.76 9.97
CA ILE A 986 22.64 -17.38 9.36
C ILE A 986 21.36 -17.85 10.12
N PRO A 987 21.36 -18.86 11.02
CA PRO A 987 20.09 -19.39 11.56
C PRO A 987 19.33 -18.55 12.60
N CYS A 988 19.91 -17.48 13.15
CA CYS A 988 19.41 -16.80 14.34
C CYS A 988 19.69 -15.31 14.28
#